data_AF-A0A2M6W117-F1
#
_entry.id   AF-A0A2M6W117-F1
#
_cell.length_a   1.000
_cell.length_b   1.000
_cell.length_c   1.000
_cell.angle_alpha   90.00
_cell.angle_beta   90.00
_cell.angle_gamma   90.00
#
_symmetry.space_group_name_H-M   'P 1'
#
loop_
_entity.id
_entity.type
_entity.pdbx_description
1 polymer ?
#
loop_
_entity_poly.entity_id
_entity_poly.type
_entity_poly.pdbx_seq_one_letter_code
_entity_poly.pdbx_strand_id
1 'polypeptide(L)'
;DQDNWNAHVFRGQTYSFTVAVPEWYDGRDMPVTVHMEGYGSRYYLPEAAPYNLNNIYVRIDDPVFGPSFGEAPDYSANKNLGYGWYFGHPCEGTNPATAGVCNYLEHAILRAVKHVKQEYHVDENRVYALGHSMGATGALSLGLRYPNVFASIYASEPMTNFKTSGSAGGTNWASDVTDSWGSSAQNYPFHPVGETKAAMQELDGVGVWDVQNQIAFVCDYRHRDTALITLAHGTADQVIDTDTQGYPFYRAASDCALGFQAVVTNADHSWQGYQGQGMNSHKEKYDGVYDSVNFTYKKGSFPAFSRASGSSSTSGDGEKQFNQNIQWSTDDNALNNFDGPIVDSAESWEVGLRSFGGDQTVDITPRRLQVFNPQPGHMIGWKNKDASGTVVASGNIVVDKYGLATVPQFRITTGGNRLVLLASRLQETIDPPEGDKEERVSTPEESGVREATQAAITVPKDTTVRRACALATEKAYKHPHSPAVYYVSKDCKKRAFLNRDVFFTYFRSWNVVTADTRILSVPDHELGFMPWGPTYVPKNGELMKIVDDPRVFVRADGKLYWITSEDAFVGRGYQWGWIVDVDPGVFAQYDSAGEYTLSGPRLNGSLVKYAGNPAVYKIEDGKKRHILSEQDLLDLNYRLDRIITLQSGETFEDGDALGTPGRRSPVTTPTPVVPSPVTPPENTPVPDVTIPEEPEIPVNGSVVMNVS
;
A
#
# COMPACT_ATOMS: atom_id res chain seq x y z
N ASP A 1 22.19 -24.33 -12.89
CA ASP A 1 22.76 -23.98 -14.20
C ASP A 1 24.09 -23.24 -13.99
N GLN A 2 25.02 -23.86 -13.24
CA GLN A 2 26.38 -23.34 -13.04
C GLN A 2 27.30 -23.73 -14.22
N ASP A 3 26.89 -24.67 -15.06
CA ASP A 3 27.73 -25.24 -16.12
C ASP A 3 27.70 -24.43 -17.43
N ASN A 4 26.77 -23.47 -17.57
CA ASN A 4 26.71 -22.49 -18.66
C ASN A 4 27.25 -21.10 -18.25
N TRP A 5 27.95 -21.04 -17.12
CA TRP A 5 28.47 -19.81 -16.50
C TRP A 5 29.57 -19.19 -17.36
N ASN A 6 29.29 -18.03 -17.96
CA ASN A 6 30.30 -17.29 -18.73
C ASN A 6 31.35 -16.71 -17.76
N ALA A 7 32.53 -17.34 -17.72
CA ALA A 7 33.62 -17.02 -16.81
C ALA A 7 34.23 -15.61 -16.98
N HIS A 8 33.80 -14.83 -17.97
CA HIS A 8 34.41 -13.55 -18.35
C HIS A 8 33.59 -12.30 -18.05
N VAL A 9 32.32 -12.43 -17.63
CA VAL A 9 31.46 -11.27 -17.34
C VAL A 9 30.72 -11.52 -16.03
N PHE A 10 31.37 -11.25 -14.90
CA PHE A 10 30.78 -11.27 -13.56
C PHE A 10 29.62 -10.26 -13.34
N ARG A 11 29.08 -9.63 -14.40
CA ARG A 11 27.99 -8.65 -14.34
C ARG A 11 26.72 -9.23 -14.96
N GLY A 12 25.60 -9.15 -14.25
CA GLY A 12 24.27 -9.30 -14.85
C GLY A 12 23.53 -10.62 -14.64
N GLN A 13 24.10 -11.63 -13.96
CA GLN A 13 23.49 -12.97 -13.94
C GLN A 13 23.32 -13.63 -12.57
N THR A 14 23.98 -13.11 -11.53
CA THR A 14 23.75 -13.56 -10.15
C THR A 14 23.51 -12.37 -9.23
N TYR A 15 22.33 -12.36 -8.63
CA TYR A 15 21.90 -11.34 -7.70
C TYR A 15 21.45 -12.02 -6.42
N SER A 16 21.86 -11.46 -5.30
CA SER A 16 21.41 -11.93 -4.01
C SER A 16 19.97 -11.46 -3.75
N PHE A 17 19.25 -12.26 -3.00
CA PHE A 17 17.97 -11.88 -2.43
C PHE A 17 17.80 -12.63 -1.12
N THR A 18 16.95 -12.12 -0.25
CA THR A 18 16.56 -12.80 0.99
C THR A 18 15.09 -13.15 0.94
N VAL A 19 14.75 -14.27 1.56
CA VAL A 19 13.38 -14.71 1.74
C VAL A 19 13.13 -14.84 3.23
N ALA A 20 12.11 -14.15 3.72
CA ALA A 20 11.63 -14.26 5.08
C ALA A 20 10.18 -14.71 5.03
N VAL A 21 9.84 -15.69 5.86
CA VAL A 21 8.47 -16.17 6.04
C VAL A 21 7.98 -15.79 7.43
N PRO A 22 6.67 -15.71 7.66
CA PRO A 22 6.16 -15.51 9.01
C PRO A 22 6.57 -16.68 9.91
N GLU A 23 6.85 -16.43 11.19
CA GLU A 23 7.29 -17.48 12.14
C GLU A 23 6.32 -18.67 12.23
N TRP A 24 5.04 -18.43 11.97
CA TRP A 24 3.98 -19.42 11.99
C TRP A 24 3.74 -20.10 10.62
N TYR A 25 4.61 -19.88 9.63
CA TYR A 25 4.49 -20.51 8.31
C TYR A 25 4.55 -22.03 8.41
N ASP A 26 3.48 -22.69 7.98
CA ASP A 26 3.27 -24.13 8.09
C ASP A 26 3.13 -24.83 6.73
N GLY A 27 3.55 -24.17 5.64
CA GLY A 27 3.44 -24.67 4.28
C GLY A 27 2.10 -24.38 3.58
N ARG A 28 1.25 -23.51 4.14
CA ARG A 28 0.04 -23.04 3.43
C ARG A 28 0.39 -22.11 2.26
N ASP A 29 -0.51 -22.01 1.27
CA ASP A 29 -0.39 -21.01 0.20
C ASP A 29 -0.42 -19.59 0.80
N MET A 30 0.63 -18.82 0.51
CA MET A 30 0.82 -17.48 1.04
C MET A 30 1.05 -16.46 -0.07
N PRO A 31 0.53 -15.22 0.07
CA PRO A 31 0.94 -14.13 -0.80
C PRO A 31 2.46 -13.94 -0.76
N VAL A 32 3.02 -13.36 -1.83
CA VAL A 32 4.44 -12.97 -1.90
C VAL A 32 4.53 -11.46 -2.06
N THR A 33 5.45 -10.84 -1.32
CA THR A 33 5.77 -9.43 -1.50
C THR A 33 7.26 -9.26 -1.79
N VAL A 34 7.56 -8.68 -2.94
CA VAL A 34 8.90 -8.32 -3.38
C VAL A 34 9.19 -6.88 -2.94
N HIS A 35 10.18 -6.69 -2.08
CA HIS A 35 10.62 -5.40 -1.61
C HIS A 35 11.94 -5.01 -2.26
N MET A 36 11.96 -3.81 -2.81
CA MET A 36 13.13 -3.15 -3.37
C MET A 36 13.49 -1.96 -2.49
N GLU A 37 14.75 -1.92 -2.09
CA GLU A 37 15.33 -0.89 -1.23
C GLU A 37 15.54 0.45 -1.95
N GLY A 38 15.56 1.53 -1.18
CA GLY A 38 15.95 2.86 -1.66
C GLY A 38 17.45 2.97 -1.95
N TYR A 39 17.83 4.08 -2.59
CA TYR A 39 19.22 4.38 -2.90
C TYR A 39 20.07 4.41 -1.61
N GLY A 40 21.24 3.76 -1.62
CA GLY A 40 22.12 3.69 -0.45
C GLY A 40 21.80 2.57 0.54
N SER A 41 20.69 1.85 0.35
CA SER A 41 20.33 0.65 1.10
C SER A 41 20.53 -0.61 0.24
N ARG A 42 20.58 -1.77 0.89
CA ARG A 42 20.67 -3.08 0.25
C ARG A 42 19.82 -4.09 1.00
N TYR A 43 19.49 -5.18 0.32
CA TYR A 43 18.82 -6.31 0.94
C TYR A 43 19.54 -6.74 2.23
N TYR A 44 18.76 -7.11 3.23
CA TYR A 44 19.24 -7.78 4.43
C TYR A 44 18.30 -8.94 4.76
N LEU A 45 18.73 -9.84 5.63
CA LEU A 45 17.91 -10.96 6.07
C LEU A 45 17.19 -10.58 7.38
N PRO A 46 15.89 -10.24 7.34
CA PRO A 46 15.12 -10.08 8.57
C PRO A 46 14.84 -11.47 9.19
N GLU A 47 14.64 -11.52 10.51
CA GLU A 47 14.36 -12.76 11.25
C GLU A 47 13.02 -13.40 10.83
N ALA A 48 12.04 -12.57 10.47
CA ALA A 48 10.74 -12.97 9.94
C ALA A 48 10.20 -11.91 8.96
N ALA A 49 9.07 -12.19 8.30
CA ALA A 49 8.38 -11.22 7.45
C ALA A 49 8.08 -9.92 8.25
N PRO A 50 8.51 -8.74 7.77
CA PRO A 50 8.38 -7.49 8.51
C PRO A 50 6.94 -6.96 8.51
N TYR A 51 6.68 -5.94 9.33
CA TYR A 51 5.40 -5.22 9.40
C TYR A 51 4.18 -6.11 9.72
N ASN A 52 4.37 -7.23 10.40
CA ASN A 52 3.33 -8.24 10.66
C ASN A 52 2.61 -8.72 9.39
N LEU A 53 3.30 -8.63 8.24
CA LEU A 53 2.74 -9.04 6.96
C LEU A 53 2.46 -10.52 6.96
N ASN A 54 1.24 -10.89 6.56
CA ASN A 54 0.87 -12.28 6.33
C ASN A 54 1.30 -12.71 4.91
N ASN A 55 2.59 -12.61 4.58
CA ASN A 55 3.13 -12.99 3.27
C ASN A 55 4.54 -13.60 3.39
N ILE A 56 4.98 -14.28 2.33
CA ILE A 56 6.39 -14.55 2.09
C ILE A 56 7.01 -13.24 1.60
N TYR A 57 8.02 -12.75 2.30
CA TYR A 57 8.65 -11.47 2.05
C TYR A 57 10.02 -11.65 1.40
N VAL A 58 10.19 -11.08 0.22
CA VAL A 58 11.40 -11.23 -0.60
C VAL A 58 12.08 -9.87 -0.70
N ARG A 59 13.31 -9.70 -0.21
CA ARG A 59 14.09 -8.48 -0.48
C ARG A 59 15.10 -8.74 -1.58
N ILE A 60 15.11 -7.88 -2.59
CA ILE A 60 15.99 -8.02 -3.76
C ILE A 60 17.15 -7.05 -3.66
N ASP A 61 18.34 -7.50 -4.08
CA ASP A 61 19.52 -6.66 -4.22
C ASP A 61 19.49 -5.85 -5.53
N ASP A 62 19.93 -4.59 -5.44
CA ASP A 62 20.48 -3.83 -6.56
C ASP A 62 21.95 -3.55 -6.24
N PRO A 63 22.89 -4.38 -6.75
CA PRO A 63 24.28 -4.26 -6.37
C PRO A 63 24.88 -2.97 -6.90
N VAL A 64 25.54 -2.23 -6.00
CA VAL A 64 26.39 -1.10 -6.39
C VAL A 64 27.52 -1.63 -7.26
N PHE A 65 27.59 -1.13 -8.49
CA PHE A 65 28.67 -1.48 -9.39
C PHE A 65 29.93 -0.64 -9.07
N GLY A 66 29.86 0.45 -8.29
CA GLY A 66 31.00 1.02 -7.55
C GLY A 66 30.94 2.49 -7.04
N PRO A 67 32.00 3.13 -6.48
CA PRO A 67 32.73 2.89 -5.22
C PRO A 67 31.97 3.36 -3.98
N SER A 68 31.28 2.40 -3.34
CA SER A 68 30.68 2.45 -1.98
C SER A 68 29.17 2.71 -1.98
N PHE A 69 28.38 2.05 -1.13
CA PHE A 69 28.56 2.02 0.33
C PHE A 69 29.41 0.84 0.88
N GLY A 70 30.65 1.15 1.32
CA GLY A 70 31.61 0.23 1.96
C GLY A 70 33.03 0.16 1.34
N GLU A 71 33.28 0.78 0.18
CA GLU A 71 34.53 0.85 -0.65
C GLU A 71 35.13 -0.52 -1.12
N ALA A 72 35.90 -0.69 -2.20
CA ALA A 72 36.07 0.04 -3.45
C ALA A 72 35.92 -0.98 -4.62
N PRO A 73 35.46 -0.59 -5.82
CA PRO A 73 35.24 -1.42 -6.99
C PRO A 73 36.46 -1.30 -7.90
N ASP A 74 37.08 -2.42 -8.26
CA ASP A 74 38.21 -2.42 -9.18
C ASP A 74 37.82 -2.92 -10.57
N TYR A 75 37.92 -1.96 -11.48
CA TYR A 75 37.48 -1.91 -12.86
C TYR A 75 38.69 -1.95 -13.78
N SER A 76 39.38 -3.09 -13.94
CA SER A 76 40.55 -3.06 -14.81
C SER A 76 40.21 -2.71 -16.29
N ALA A 77 38.93 -2.69 -16.66
CA ALA A 77 38.40 -1.70 -17.60
C ALA A 77 36.95 -1.25 -17.25
N ASN A 78 36.73 0.06 -17.19
CA ASN A 78 35.47 0.81 -17.38
C ASN A 78 34.43 0.97 -16.23
N LYS A 79 34.63 2.08 -15.48
CA LYS A 79 33.70 3.10 -14.92
C LYS A 79 32.54 2.76 -13.97
N ASN A 80 32.43 3.63 -12.94
CA ASN A 80 31.43 3.79 -11.89
C ASN A 80 29.95 3.75 -12.36
N LEU A 81 29.37 2.56 -12.55
CA LEU A 81 27.98 2.44 -13.05
C LEU A 81 26.87 2.79 -12.04
N GLY A 82 27.20 3.23 -10.82
CA GLY A 82 26.20 3.57 -9.79
C GLY A 82 25.33 2.36 -9.39
N TYR A 83 24.07 2.64 -9.00
CA TYR A 83 23.02 1.62 -8.88
C TYR A 83 22.33 1.39 -10.23
N GLY A 84 21.76 0.21 -10.45
CA GLY A 84 21.04 -0.10 -11.70
C GLY A 84 19.57 0.35 -11.72
N TRP A 85 19.09 0.99 -10.65
CA TRP A 85 17.71 1.46 -10.46
C TRP A 85 16.67 0.35 -10.68
N TYR A 86 17.00 -0.88 -10.28
CA TYR A 86 16.24 -2.12 -10.49
C TYR A 86 15.88 -2.41 -11.95
N PHE A 87 16.53 -1.74 -12.91
CA PHE A 87 16.30 -1.95 -14.32
C PHE A 87 17.41 -2.77 -14.96
N GLY A 88 18.56 -2.15 -15.22
CA GLY A 88 19.49 -2.72 -16.17
C GLY A 88 20.72 -1.88 -16.47
N HIS A 89 21.63 -2.51 -17.20
CA HIS A 89 22.95 -2.01 -17.58
C HIS A 89 23.32 -2.58 -18.96
N PRO A 90 24.49 -2.27 -19.55
CA PRO A 90 24.79 -2.71 -20.92
C PRO A 90 24.78 -4.24 -21.10
N CYS A 91 24.34 -4.71 -22.27
CA CYS A 91 24.07 -6.13 -22.53
C CYS A 91 25.31 -7.05 -22.54
N GLU A 92 26.43 -6.61 -23.10
CA GLU A 92 27.64 -7.43 -23.32
C GLU A 92 28.91 -6.74 -22.79
N GLY A 93 28.88 -6.27 -21.53
CA GLY A 93 30.02 -5.60 -20.89
C GLY A 93 29.69 -4.19 -20.42
N THR A 94 30.64 -3.26 -20.49
CA THR A 94 30.52 -1.93 -19.85
C THR A 94 30.07 -0.80 -20.79
N ASN A 95 29.85 -1.05 -22.08
CA ASN A 95 29.58 0.01 -23.05
C ASN A 95 28.19 -0.12 -23.70
N PRO A 96 27.23 0.73 -23.32
CA PRO A 96 25.89 0.71 -23.92
C PRO A 96 25.89 1.15 -25.39
N ALA A 97 26.93 1.85 -25.85
CA ALA A 97 27.02 2.30 -27.24
C ALA A 97 27.15 1.16 -28.25
N THR A 98 27.80 0.06 -27.86
CA THR A 98 28.02 -1.10 -28.73
C THR A 98 27.02 -2.22 -28.48
N ALA A 99 26.56 -2.37 -27.25
CA ALA A 99 25.74 -3.52 -26.83
C ALA A 99 24.26 -3.19 -26.57
N GLY A 100 23.88 -1.91 -26.54
CA GLY A 100 22.59 -1.51 -25.97
C GLY A 100 22.51 -1.76 -24.47
N VAL A 101 21.31 -1.62 -23.90
CA VAL A 101 21.02 -1.79 -22.46
C VAL A 101 20.09 -2.97 -22.24
N CYS A 102 20.41 -3.83 -21.29
CA CYS A 102 19.64 -5.01 -20.93
C CYS A 102 19.06 -4.92 -19.52
N ASN A 103 17.80 -5.33 -19.34
CA ASN A 103 17.10 -5.28 -18.04
C ASN A 103 17.43 -6.46 -17.11
N TYR A 104 18.73 -6.67 -16.85
CA TYR A 104 19.22 -7.77 -16.04
C TYR A 104 18.63 -7.79 -14.61
N LEU A 105 18.34 -6.63 -14.02
CA LEU A 105 17.80 -6.54 -12.66
C LEU A 105 16.32 -6.92 -12.61
N GLU A 106 15.51 -6.46 -13.57
CA GLU A 106 14.12 -6.94 -13.68
C GLU A 106 14.08 -8.46 -13.92
N HIS A 107 14.98 -8.98 -14.77
CA HIS A 107 15.11 -10.42 -14.97
C HIS A 107 15.46 -11.16 -13.68
N ALA A 108 16.40 -10.64 -12.90
CA ALA A 108 16.79 -11.21 -11.62
C ALA A 108 15.64 -11.23 -10.62
N ILE A 109 14.84 -10.16 -10.55
CA ILE A 109 13.65 -10.08 -9.71
C ILE A 109 12.65 -11.17 -10.10
N LEU A 110 12.34 -11.32 -11.40
CA LEU A 110 11.43 -12.36 -11.86
C LEU A 110 11.97 -13.77 -11.59
N ARG A 111 13.28 -13.97 -11.67
CA ARG A 111 13.95 -15.23 -11.30
C ARG A 111 13.84 -15.51 -9.80
N ALA A 112 13.99 -14.51 -8.94
CA ALA A 112 13.79 -14.66 -7.50
C ALA A 112 12.35 -15.06 -7.16
N VAL A 113 11.36 -14.42 -7.79
CA VAL A 113 9.93 -14.81 -7.64
C VAL A 113 9.72 -16.26 -8.09
N LYS A 114 10.30 -16.65 -9.23
CA LYS A 114 10.21 -18.03 -9.74
C LYS A 114 10.86 -19.03 -8.77
N HIS A 115 12.00 -18.70 -8.19
CA HIS A 115 12.66 -19.53 -7.19
C HIS A 115 11.81 -19.68 -5.92
N VAL A 116 11.24 -18.58 -5.41
CA VAL A 116 10.35 -18.62 -4.23
C VAL A 116 9.15 -19.52 -4.45
N LYS A 117 8.55 -19.51 -5.65
CA LYS A 117 7.45 -20.43 -6.00
C LYS A 117 7.85 -21.91 -6.06
N GLN A 118 9.13 -22.20 -6.26
CA GLN A 118 9.64 -23.58 -6.29
C GLN A 118 9.92 -24.10 -4.88
N GLU A 119 10.33 -23.21 -3.97
CA GLU A 119 10.72 -23.57 -2.60
C GLU A 119 9.54 -23.47 -1.59
N TYR A 120 8.56 -22.61 -1.86
CA TYR A 120 7.46 -22.30 -0.94
C TYR A 120 6.08 -22.43 -1.60
N HIS A 121 5.05 -22.72 -0.79
CA HIS A 121 3.65 -22.67 -1.19
C HIS A 121 3.18 -21.21 -1.34
N VAL A 122 2.96 -20.78 -2.58
CA VAL A 122 2.64 -19.40 -2.95
C VAL A 122 1.23 -19.30 -3.52
N ASP A 123 0.44 -18.35 -3.01
CA ASP A 123 -0.77 -17.87 -3.71
C ASP A 123 -0.32 -17.04 -4.91
N GLU A 124 -0.27 -17.68 -6.09
CA GLU A 124 0.20 -17.03 -7.31
C GLU A 124 -0.69 -15.87 -7.77
N ASN A 125 -1.93 -15.78 -7.28
CA ASN A 125 -2.81 -14.65 -7.55
C ASN A 125 -2.47 -13.43 -6.68
N ARG A 126 -1.59 -13.56 -5.69
CA ARG A 126 -1.22 -12.49 -4.76
C ARG A 126 0.28 -12.36 -4.64
N VAL A 127 0.89 -11.90 -5.72
CA VAL A 127 2.30 -11.48 -5.75
C VAL A 127 2.33 -9.97 -5.91
N TYR A 128 3.07 -9.29 -5.03
CA TYR A 128 3.13 -7.84 -4.95
C TYR A 128 4.56 -7.34 -5.08
N ALA A 129 4.72 -6.08 -5.48
CA ALA A 129 6.00 -5.38 -5.40
C ALA A 129 5.85 -4.09 -4.58
N LEU A 130 6.85 -3.75 -3.79
CA LEU A 130 6.89 -2.46 -3.12
C LEU A 130 8.30 -1.91 -3.02
N GLY A 131 8.39 -0.60 -2.81
CA GLY A 131 9.65 0.04 -2.47
C GLY A 131 9.49 1.53 -2.18
N HIS A 132 10.60 2.14 -1.80
CA HIS A 132 10.74 3.57 -1.56
C HIS A 132 11.81 4.15 -2.48
N SER A 133 11.62 5.37 -2.99
CA SER A 133 12.62 6.09 -3.77
C SER A 133 13.08 5.29 -5.00
N MET A 134 14.37 4.91 -5.09
CA MET A 134 14.89 3.98 -6.10
C MET A 134 14.10 2.65 -6.15
N GLY A 135 13.76 2.07 -5.00
CA GLY A 135 12.96 0.85 -4.95
C GLY A 135 11.50 1.06 -5.37
N ALA A 136 10.94 2.25 -5.12
CA ALA A 136 9.61 2.62 -5.62
C ALA A 136 9.61 2.73 -7.15
N THR A 137 10.68 3.27 -7.73
CA THR A 137 10.91 3.33 -9.18
C THR A 137 10.89 1.93 -9.80
N GLY A 138 11.59 0.98 -9.16
CA GLY A 138 11.55 -0.43 -9.53
C GLY A 138 10.15 -1.05 -9.39
N ALA A 139 9.46 -0.82 -8.27
CA ALA A 139 8.10 -1.33 -8.04
C ALA A 139 7.11 -0.83 -9.10
N LEU A 140 7.17 0.45 -9.43
CA LEU A 140 6.33 1.04 -10.47
C LEU A 140 6.64 0.42 -11.84
N SER A 141 7.93 0.29 -12.19
CA SER A 141 8.37 -0.35 -13.41
C SER A 141 7.81 -1.77 -13.54
N LEU A 142 7.93 -2.58 -12.48
CA LEU A 142 7.42 -3.95 -12.46
C LEU A 142 5.90 -4.00 -12.63
N GLY A 143 5.17 -3.10 -11.96
CA GLY A 143 3.71 -3.02 -12.05
C GLY A 143 3.21 -2.63 -13.44
N LEU A 144 3.93 -1.76 -14.14
CA LEU A 144 3.60 -1.37 -15.51
C LEU A 144 3.90 -2.46 -16.55
N ARG A 145 4.89 -3.31 -16.28
CA ARG A 145 5.48 -4.20 -17.32
C ARG A 145 5.14 -5.68 -17.16
N TYR A 146 4.90 -6.15 -15.94
CA TYR A 146 4.73 -7.58 -15.64
C TYR A 146 3.39 -7.88 -14.92
N PRO A 147 2.24 -7.52 -15.53
CA PRO A 147 0.92 -7.75 -14.92
C PRO A 147 0.56 -9.23 -14.70
N ASN A 148 1.21 -10.13 -15.44
CA ASN A 148 1.06 -11.58 -15.28
C ASN A 148 1.73 -12.10 -13.99
N VAL A 149 2.71 -11.36 -13.48
CA VAL A 149 3.42 -11.69 -12.24
C VAL A 149 2.77 -10.95 -11.08
N PHE A 150 2.60 -9.63 -11.16
CA PHE A 150 2.19 -8.80 -10.03
C PHE A 150 0.70 -8.46 -10.04
N ALA A 151 0.02 -8.73 -8.92
CA ALA A 151 -1.37 -8.34 -8.69
C ALA A 151 -1.51 -6.82 -8.51
N SER A 152 -0.68 -6.25 -7.63
CA SER A 152 -0.64 -4.84 -7.27
C SER A 152 0.78 -4.45 -6.85
N ILE A 153 1.11 -3.16 -6.94
CA ILE A 153 2.36 -2.61 -6.39
C ILE A 153 2.10 -1.43 -5.46
N TYR A 154 3.07 -1.12 -4.59
CA TYR A 154 3.13 0.12 -3.81
C TYR A 154 4.45 0.86 -4.05
N ALA A 155 4.38 2.10 -4.51
CA ALA A 155 5.56 2.92 -4.80
C ALA A 155 5.55 4.19 -3.93
N SER A 156 6.43 4.24 -2.93
CA SER A 156 6.63 5.43 -2.12
C SER A 156 7.66 6.35 -2.77
N GLU A 157 7.21 7.42 -3.40
CA GLU A 157 8.03 8.47 -4.03
C GLU A 157 8.92 7.94 -5.17
N PRO A 158 8.35 7.33 -6.22
CA PRO A 158 9.11 6.83 -7.37
C PRO A 158 9.67 7.95 -8.27
N MET A 159 10.87 7.76 -8.80
CA MET A 159 11.31 8.48 -10.00
C MET A 159 10.51 7.96 -11.19
N THR A 160 9.74 8.83 -11.86
CA THR A 160 8.88 8.42 -12.97
C THR A 160 9.43 8.85 -14.34
N ASN A 161 10.35 9.81 -14.36
CA ASN A 161 11.05 10.25 -15.55
C ASN A 161 12.42 10.87 -15.23
N PHE A 162 13.47 10.09 -15.53
CA PHE A 162 14.86 10.53 -15.36
C PHE A 162 15.23 11.75 -16.21
N LYS A 163 14.58 11.99 -17.37
CA LYS A 163 14.92 13.14 -18.25
C LYS A 163 14.55 14.48 -17.61
N THR A 164 13.56 14.50 -16.72
CA THR A 164 13.11 15.72 -16.03
C THR A 164 13.62 15.82 -14.60
N SER A 165 14.39 14.83 -14.14
CA SER A 165 14.92 14.75 -12.78
C SER A 165 15.73 16.01 -12.44
N GLY A 166 15.39 16.64 -11.32
CA GLY A 166 16.02 17.86 -10.80
C GLY A 166 15.68 19.16 -11.54
N SER A 167 14.86 19.12 -12.60
CA SER A 167 14.47 20.34 -13.33
C SER A 167 13.53 21.27 -12.54
N ALA A 168 12.93 20.80 -11.44
CA ALA A 168 12.10 21.58 -10.53
C ALA A 168 12.65 21.63 -9.09
N GLY A 169 13.97 21.48 -8.91
CA GLY A 169 14.64 21.66 -7.63
C GLY A 169 14.90 20.37 -6.83
N GLY A 170 14.45 19.21 -7.31
CA GLY A 170 14.85 17.91 -6.79
C GLY A 170 16.31 17.54 -7.09
N THR A 171 16.77 16.41 -6.55
CA THR A 171 18.06 15.85 -6.96
C THR A 171 18.02 15.39 -8.42
N ASN A 172 19.04 15.72 -9.20
CA ASN A 172 19.17 15.24 -10.57
C ASN A 172 19.82 13.84 -10.60
N TRP A 173 19.00 12.83 -10.83
CA TRP A 173 19.39 11.42 -10.92
C TRP A 173 19.73 10.96 -12.34
N ALA A 174 19.64 11.83 -13.35
CA ALA A 174 20.00 11.48 -14.73
C ALA A 174 21.50 11.10 -14.86
N SER A 175 22.37 11.75 -14.09
CA SER A 175 23.80 11.46 -14.09
C SER A 175 24.11 10.06 -13.53
N ASP A 176 23.34 9.58 -12.56
CA ASP A 176 23.56 8.30 -11.90
C ASP A 176 23.37 7.11 -12.86
N VAL A 177 22.43 7.24 -13.79
CA VAL A 177 22.14 6.21 -14.80
C VAL A 177 22.91 6.40 -16.11
N THR A 178 23.60 7.53 -16.31
CA THR A 178 24.26 7.87 -17.58
C THR A 178 25.38 6.89 -17.94
N ASP A 179 26.16 6.42 -16.96
CA ASP A 179 27.22 5.45 -17.23
C ASP A 179 26.65 4.08 -17.63
N SER A 180 25.45 3.73 -17.13
CA SER A 180 24.76 2.48 -17.47
C SER A 180 23.98 2.56 -18.79
N TRP A 181 23.38 3.71 -19.10
CA TRP A 181 22.40 3.85 -20.19
C TRP A 181 22.88 4.72 -21.35
N GLY A 182 24.03 5.38 -21.20
CA GLY A 182 24.40 6.53 -22.03
C GLY A 182 23.60 7.77 -21.65
N SER A 183 23.94 8.92 -22.26
CA SER A 183 23.18 10.15 -22.05
C SER A 183 21.78 10.06 -22.66
N SER A 184 20.87 10.91 -22.21
CA SER A 184 19.51 11.01 -22.76
C SER A 184 19.47 11.37 -24.25
N ALA A 185 20.52 12.02 -24.77
CA ALA A 185 20.69 12.30 -26.19
C ALA A 185 21.15 11.07 -26.99
N GLN A 186 21.92 10.17 -26.36
CA GLN A 186 22.37 8.93 -26.99
C GLN A 186 21.27 7.88 -27.04
N ASN A 187 20.49 7.76 -25.95
CA ASN A 187 19.28 6.94 -25.87
C ASN A 187 19.42 5.54 -26.49
N TYR A 188 20.45 4.82 -26.06
CA TYR A 188 20.83 3.54 -26.66
C TYR A 188 19.70 2.50 -26.62
N PRO A 189 19.64 1.58 -27.60
CA PRO A 189 18.57 0.60 -27.70
C PRO A 189 18.53 -0.31 -26.46
N PHE A 190 17.32 -0.56 -25.97
CA PHE A 190 17.01 -1.52 -24.92
C PHE A 190 16.78 -2.91 -25.51
N HIS A 191 17.24 -3.95 -24.82
CA HIS A 191 17.01 -5.36 -25.17
C HIS A 191 16.54 -6.15 -23.95
N PRO A 192 15.37 -6.82 -24.00
CA PRO A 192 14.91 -7.63 -22.88
C PRO A 192 15.66 -8.97 -22.78
N VAL A 193 15.86 -9.46 -21.56
CA VAL A 193 16.66 -10.68 -21.28
C VAL A 193 15.92 -11.73 -20.45
N GLY A 194 16.28 -12.99 -20.67
CA GLY A 194 15.75 -14.12 -19.88
C GLY A 194 14.22 -14.12 -19.75
N GLU A 195 13.73 -14.19 -18.51
CA GLU A 195 12.29 -14.23 -18.16
C GLU A 195 11.52 -12.96 -18.57
N THR A 196 12.19 -11.84 -18.89
CA THR A 196 11.50 -10.58 -19.25
C THR A 196 11.14 -10.50 -20.74
N LYS A 197 11.78 -11.31 -21.59
CA LYS A 197 11.63 -11.27 -23.06
C LYS A 197 10.19 -11.29 -23.53
N ALA A 198 9.40 -12.24 -23.04
CA ALA A 198 8.01 -12.41 -23.49
C ALA A 198 7.15 -11.18 -23.19
N ALA A 199 7.33 -10.55 -22.01
CA ALA A 199 6.55 -9.39 -21.60
C ALA A 199 7.05 -8.08 -22.25
N MET A 200 8.30 -8.03 -22.70
CA MET A 200 8.95 -6.78 -23.11
C MET A 200 9.37 -6.78 -24.59
N GLN A 201 8.94 -7.78 -25.38
CA GLN A 201 9.36 -7.96 -26.77
C GLN A 201 9.02 -6.75 -27.66
N GLU A 202 7.89 -6.07 -27.42
CA GLU A 202 7.50 -4.89 -28.21
C GLU A 202 8.40 -3.66 -27.94
N LEU A 203 9.16 -3.67 -26.84
CA LEU A 203 10.07 -2.59 -26.45
C LEU A 203 11.51 -2.86 -26.91
N ASP A 204 11.78 -4.03 -27.48
CA ASP A 204 13.10 -4.40 -27.99
C ASP A 204 13.54 -3.43 -29.10
N GLY A 205 14.70 -2.81 -28.91
CA GLY A 205 15.26 -1.76 -29.77
C GLY A 205 14.78 -0.34 -29.46
N VAL A 206 13.80 -0.14 -28.58
CA VAL A 206 13.38 1.21 -28.12
C VAL A 206 14.49 1.83 -27.29
N GLY A 207 14.69 3.15 -27.40
CA GLY A 207 15.71 3.84 -26.60
C GLY A 207 15.46 3.71 -25.09
N VAL A 208 16.50 3.37 -24.32
CA VAL A 208 16.40 3.09 -22.89
C VAL A 208 15.79 4.21 -22.06
N TRP A 209 16.05 5.48 -22.38
CA TRP A 209 15.47 6.61 -21.67
C TRP A 209 13.98 6.80 -21.99
N ASP A 210 13.51 6.30 -23.12
CA ASP A 210 12.08 6.27 -23.46
C ASP A 210 11.39 5.10 -22.77
N VAL A 211 12.04 3.93 -22.72
CA VAL A 211 11.55 2.78 -21.92
C VAL A 211 11.41 3.15 -20.45
N GLN A 212 12.35 3.92 -19.90
CA GLN A 212 12.38 4.38 -18.51
C GLN A 212 11.56 5.65 -18.24
N ASN A 213 10.94 6.25 -19.27
CA ASN A 213 9.96 7.30 -19.07
C ASN A 213 8.61 6.66 -18.72
N GLN A 214 8.41 6.40 -17.43
CA GLN A 214 7.21 5.73 -16.92
C GLN A 214 5.95 6.59 -17.11
N ILE A 215 6.07 7.92 -17.18
CA ILE A 215 4.96 8.83 -17.49
C ILE A 215 4.45 8.58 -18.91
N ALA A 216 5.35 8.58 -19.91
CA ALA A 216 4.98 8.34 -21.31
C ALA A 216 4.49 6.91 -21.51
N PHE A 217 5.13 5.94 -20.85
CA PHE A 217 4.79 4.53 -20.94
C PHE A 217 3.31 4.25 -20.69
N VAL A 218 2.73 4.90 -19.67
CA VAL A 218 1.32 4.75 -19.28
C VAL A 218 0.36 5.03 -20.44
N CYS A 219 0.68 5.98 -21.30
CA CYS A 219 -0.15 6.36 -22.43
C CYS A 219 0.22 5.64 -23.72
N ASP A 220 1.51 5.53 -24.01
CA ASP A 220 2.03 4.95 -25.26
C ASP A 220 1.73 3.44 -25.35
N TYR A 221 1.72 2.76 -24.20
CA TYR A 221 1.50 1.32 -24.10
C TYR A 221 0.20 0.98 -23.37
N ARG A 222 -0.78 1.88 -23.41
CA ARG A 222 -2.04 1.72 -22.65
C ARG A 222 -2.92 0.56 -23.13
N HIS A 223 -2.63 -0.03 -24.30
CA HIS A 223 -3.24 -1.29 -24.77
C HIS A 223 -2.83 -2.50 -23.93
N ARG A 224 -1.73 -2.41 -23.18
CA ARG A 224 -1.27 -3.48 -22.30
C ARG A 224 -2.04 -3.50 -20.99
N ASP A 225 -2.10 -4.67 -20.38
CA ASP A 225 -2.47 -4.75 -18.97
C ASP A 225 -1.35 -4.28 -18.04
N THR A 226 -1.73 -3.81 -16.87
CA THR A 226 -0.83 -3.43 -15.77
C THR A 226 -1.28 -4.11 -14.47
N ALA A 227 -0.42 -4.10 -13.46
CA ALA A 227 -0.84 -4.21 -12.07
C ALA A 227 -1.72 -3.02 -11.66
N LEU A 228 -2.46 -3.21 -10.58
CA LEU A 228 -3.00 -2.06 -9.87
C LEU A 228 -1.83 -1.30 -9.25
N ILE A 229 -1.75 -0.01 -9.56
CA ILE A 229 -0.67 0.86 -9.10
C ILE A 229 -1.15 1.65 -7.88
N THR A 230 -0.46 1.53 -6.75
CA THR A 230 -0.66 2.42 -5.60
C THR A 230 0.61 3.19 -5.33
N LEU A 231 0.52 4.50 -5.13
CA LEU A 231 1.73 5.32 -4.97
C LEU A 231 1.50 6.62 -4.19
N ALA A 232 2.58 7.18 -3.67
CA ALA A 232 2.59 8.46 -2.96
C ALA A 232 3.78 9.34 -3.40
N HIS A 233 3.63 10.65 -3.28
CA HIS A 233 4.71 11.63 -3.35
C HIS A 233 4.56 12.69 -2.25
N GLY A 234 5.66 13.21 -1.72
CA GLY A 234 5.67 14.33 -0.78
C GLY A 234 5.87 15.69 -1.47
N THR A 235 5.08 16.71 -1.11
CA THR A 235 5.28 18.08 -1.64
C THR A 235 6.55 18.75 -1.13
N ALA A 236 7.11 18.29 0.00
CA ALA A 236 8.37 18.78 0.54
C ALA A 236 9.56 17.87 0.19
N ASP A 237 9.36 16.87 -0.68
CA ASP A 237 10.41 16.00 -1.19
C ASP A 237 11.35 16.79 -2.13
N GLN A 238 12.60 16.99 -1.68
CA GLN A 238 13.67 17.65 -2.42
C GLN A 238 14.62 16.65 -3.12
N VAL A 239 14.32 15.36 -3.07
CA VAL A 239 15.09 14.29 -3.72
C VAL A 239 14.36 13.83 -4.98
N ILE A 240 13.07 13.51 -4.88
CA ILE A 240 12.18 13.12 -5.97
C ILE A 240 10.97 14.06 -5.96
N ASP A 241 11.13 15.22 -6.61
CA ASP A 241 10.14 16.28 -6.54
C ASP A 241 8.78 15.89 -7.16
N THR A 242 7.70 16.25 -6.47
CA THR A 242 6.34 15.96 -6.94
C THR A 242 6.01 16.66 -8.27
N ASP A 243 6.63 17.81 -8.56
CA ASP A 243 6.30 18.63 -9.73
C ASP A 243 6.68 18.00 -11.06
N THR A 244 7.81 17.30 -11.12
CA THR A 244 8.27 16.61 -12.33
C THR A 244 8.02 15.12 -12.30
N GLN A 245 7.88 14.51 -11.10
CA GLN A 245 7.77 13.06 -10.95
C GLN A 245 6.36 12.59 -10.57
N GLY A 246 5.66 13.36 -9.73
CA GLY A 246 4.31 13.00 -9.25
C GLY A 246 3.19 13.51 -10.16
N TYR A 247 3.00 14.83 -10.24
CA TYR A 247 1.88 15.45 -10.95
C TYR A 247 1.75 15.05 -12.42
N PRO A 248 2.84 15.00 -13.22
CA PRO A 248 2.77 14.52 -14.59
C PRO A 248 2.34 13.05 -14.68
N PHE A 249 2.80 12.21 -13.76
CA PHE A 249 2.41 10.80 -13.71
C PHE A 249 0.92 10.65 -13.36
N TYR A 250 0.41 11.35 -12.35
CA TYR A 250 -1.02 11.28 -11.99
C TYR A 250 -1.94 11.75 -13.12
N ARG A 251 -1.50 12.77 -13.86
CA ARG A 251 -2.21 13.24 -15.06
C ARG A 251 -2.25 12.17 -16.13
N ALA A 252 -1.10 11.58 -16.48
CA ALA A 252 -1.02 10.49 -17.47
C ALA A 252 -1.85 9.27 -17.03
N ALA A 253 -1.78 8.88 -15.76
CA ALA A 253 -2.55 7.78 -15.17
C ALA A 253 -4.06 8.00 -15.33
N SER A 254 -4.55 9.20 -15.02
CA SER A 254 -5.96 9.55 -15.23
C SER A 254 -6.33 9.64 -16.72
N ASP A 255 -5.54 10.32 -17.55
CA ASP A 255 -5.88 10.56 -18.95
C ASP A 255 -5.85 9.29 -19.81
N CYS A 256 -5.04 8.30 -19.42
CA CYS A 256 -4.82 7.06 -20.16
C CYS A 256 -5.40 5.82 -19.46
N ALA A 257 -6.31 6.04 -18.51
CA ALA A 257 -7.10 4.99 -17.84
C ALA A 257 -6.24 3.87 -17.21
N LEU A 258 -5.14 4.28 -16.55
CA LEU A 258 -4.35 3.38 -15.72
C LEU A 258 -5.16 2.99 -14.48
N GLY A 259 -5.07 1.73 -14.04
CA GLY A 259 -5.58 1.36 -12.72
C GLY A 259 -4.67 1.90 -11.64
N PHE A 260 -5.06 3.01 -11.00
CA PHE A 260 -4.26 3.58 -9.93
C PHE A 260 -5.07 4.19 -8.79
N GLN A 261 -4.44 4.21 -7.63
CA GLN A 261 -4.82 4.99 -6.46
C GLN A 261 -3.57 5.72 -5.96
N ALA A 262 -3.70 6.98 -5.59
CA ALA A 262 -2.54 7.74 -5.14
C ALA A 262 -2.85 8.85 -4.15
N VAL A 263 -1.80 9.34 -3.50
CA VAL A 263 -1.84 10.51 -2.64
C VAL A 263 -0.63 11.41 -2.93
N VAL A 264 -0.80 12.71 -2.70
CA VAL A 264 0.30 13.63 -2.47
C VAL A 264 0.16 14.15 -1.05
N THR A 265 1.23 14.09 -0.28
CA THR A 265 1.25 14.41 1.15
C THR A 265 2.12 15.63 1.39
N ASN A 266 2.03 16.24 2.57
CA ASN A 266 3.00 17.26 2.98
C ASN A 266 4.22 16.63 3.68
N ALA A 267 4.87 15.67 3.02
CA ALA A 267 6.05 14.98 3.53
C ALA A 267 7.32 15.39 2.77
N ASP A 268 8.45 15.22 3.44
CA ASP A 268 9.79 15.19 2.84
C ASP A 268 10.06 13.81 2.21
N HIS A 269 11.32 13.53 1.84
CA HIS A 269 11.73 12.26 1.20
C HIS A 269 11.75 11.06 2.17
N SER A 270 10.71 10.92 2.98
CA SER A 270 10.55 9.85 3.97
C SER A 270 9.56 8.80 3.50
N TRP A 271 9.60 7.64 4.15
CA TRP A 271 8.67 6.56 3.85
C TRP A 271 7.22 7.00 4.04
N GLN A 272 6.42 6.90 2.98
CA GLN A 272 5.03 7.39 2.96
C GLN A 272 4.04 6.44 3.66
N GLY A 273 4.49 5.42 4.38
CA GLY A 273 3.60 4.65 5.27
C GLY A 273 2.46 3.90 4.57
N TYR A 274 2.66 3.44 3.33
CA TYR A 274 1.60 2.86 2.49
C TYR A 274 0.44 3.83 2.15
N GLN A 275 0.60 5.13 2.39
CA GLN A 275 -0.39 6.12 1.98
C GLN A 275 -0.53 6.14 0.46
N GLY A 276 -1.74 6.35 -0.06
CA GLY A 276 -2.00 6.24 -1.50
C GLY A 276 -2.50 4.87 -1.93
N GLN A 277 -2.55 3.87 -1.04
CA GLN A 277 -3.46 2.75 -1.23
C GLN A 277 -4.88 3.16 -0.84
N GLY A 278 -5.87 2.93 -1.71
CA GLY A 278 -7.25 3.32 -1.45
C GLY A 278 -8.09 2.25 -0.75
N MET A 279 -9.41 2.48 -0.69
CA MET A 279 -10.33 1.72 0.19
C MET A 279 -10.31 0.19 0.04
N ASN A 280 -9.87 -0.35 -1.10
CA ASN A 280 -9.81 -1.78 -1.34
C ASN A 280 -8.64 -2.48 -0.61
N SER A 281 -7.59 -1.74 -0.24
CA SER A 281 -6.44 -2.29 0.47
C SER A 281 -6.63 -2.37 1.98
N HIS A 282 -7.65 -1.70 2.52
CA HIS A 282 -7.90 -1.69 3.95
C HIS A 282 -8.51 -3.02 4.41
N LYS A 283 -7.73 -3.81 5.16
CA LYS A 283 -8.32 -4.72 6.14
C LYS A 283 -8.80 -3.90 7.33
N GLU A 284 -9.92 -4.33 7.92
CA GLU A 284 -10.63 -3.78 9.08
C GLU A 284 -10.02 -2.58 9.83
N LYS A 285 -10.88 -1.61 10.12
CA LYS A 285 -10.71 -0.62 11.19
C LYS A 285 -10.55 -1.35 12.54
N TYR A 286 -9.33 -1.66 12.95
CA TYR A 286 -8.96 -1.75 14.36
C TYR A 286 -8.55 -0.37 14.82
N ASP A 287 -8.94 0.00 16.05
CA ASP A 287 -8.46 1.16 16.84
C ASP A 287 -8.41 2.57 16.20
N GLY A 288 -8.88 2.75 14.97
CA GLY A 288 -8.77 4.01 14.24
C GLY A 288 -7.53 4.09 13.33
N VAL A 289 -6.75 3.03 13.19
CA VAL A 289 -5.63 2.93 12.24
C VAL A 289 -5.98 1.94 11.14
N TYR A 290 -5.94 2.41 9.88
CA TYR A 290 -6.05 1.54 8.72
C TYR A 290 -4.80 0.64 8.64
N ASP A 291 -4.97 -0.69 8.62
CA ASP A 291 -3.88 -1.62 8.31
C ASP A 291 -3.62 -1.58 6.78
N SER A 292 -3.02 -0.48 6.32
CA SER A 292 -2.58 -0.25 4.93
C SER A 292 -1.43 -1.16 4.51
N VAL A 293 -0.98 -2.05 5.39
CA VAL A 293 0.22 -2.85 5.19
C VAL A 293 -0.09 -4.11 4.37
N ASN A 294 -1.30 -4.66 4.45
CA ASN A 294 -1.66 -5.91 3.77
C ASN A 294 -2.29 -5.67 2.39
N PHE A 295 -1.52 -5.82 1.31
CA PHE A 295 -2.08 -5.91 -0.03
C PHE A 295 -3.13 -7.03 -0.11
N THR A 296 -4.34 -6.69 -0.55
CA THR A 296 -5.49 -7.62 -0.65
C THR A 296 -5.79 -8.05 -2.08
N TYR A 297 -5.23 -7.36 -3.07
CA TYR A 297 -5.58 -7.50 -4.48
C TYR A 297 -5.17 -8.84 -5.09
N LYS A 298 -6.07 -9.49 -5.83
CA LYS A 298 -5.75 -10.67 -6.66
C LYS A 298 -5.42 -10.29 -8.10
N LYS A 299 -4.69 -11.18 -8.80
CA LYS A 299 -4.58 -11.17 -10.26
C LYS A 299 -5.93 -11.54 -10.87
N GLY A 300 -6.67 -10.52 -11.28
CA GLY A 300 -7.95 -10.59 -11.98
C GLY A 300 -8.30 -9.22 -12.54
N SER A 301 -9.44 -9.09 -13.19
CA SER A 301 -9.86 -7.79 -13.70
C SER A 301 -10.22 -6.82 -12.58
N PHE A 302 -10.06 -5.52 -12.86
CA PHE A 302 -10.38 -4.46 -11.91
C PHE A 302 -10.82 -3.18 -12.65
N PRO A 303 -11.61 -2.30 -11.99
CA PRO A 303 -11.91 -0.98 -12.53
C PRO A 303 -10.70 -0.03 -12.41
N ALA A 304 -10.30 0.58 -13.53
CA ALA A 304 -9.50 1.80 -13.51
C ALA A 304 -10.42 3.02 -13.46
N PHE A 305 -10.05 3.97 -12.59
CA PHE A 305 -10.80 5.20 -12.37
C PHE A 305 -10.03 6.40 -12.92
N SER A 306 -10.71 7.19 -13.75
CA SER A 306 -10.20 8.41 -14.35
C SER A 306 -11.16 9.55 -14.13
N ARG A 307 -10.65 10.78 -13.99
CA ARG A 307 -11.49 11.99 -13.89
C ARG A 307 -12.60 11.89 -12.82
N ALA A 308 -12.33 11.18 -11.73
CA ALA A 308 -13.27 11.09 -10.61
C ALA A 308 -13.46 12.48 -9.98
N SER A 309 -14.69 12.92 -9.81
CA SER A 309 -14.99 14.24 -9.21
C SER A 309 -14.59 14.32 -7.73
N GLY A 310 -14.38 13.18 -7.07
CA GLY A 310 -13.80 13.08 -5.74
C GLY A 310 -12.27 13.04 -5.69
N SER A 311 -11.58 13.09 -6.85
CA SER A 311 -10.11 13.22 -6.92
C SER A 311 -9.68 14.69 -6.95
N SER A 312 -8.47 14.94 -6.46
CA SER A 312 -7.83 16.25 -6.45
C SER A 312 -7.28 16.65 -7.83
N SER A 313 -6.89 17.91 -7.98
CA SER A 313 -6.14 18.38 -9.15
C SER A 313 -4.72 17.80 -9.21
N THR A 314 -4.21 17.58 -10.42
CA THR A 314 -2.82 17.10 -10.66
C THR A 314 -1.82 18.26 -10.74
N SER A 315 -1.95 19.24 -9.85
CA SER A 315 -1.07 20.40 -9.71
C SER A 315 -1.45 21.22 -8.47
N GLY A 316 -0.53 22.08 -8.04
CA GLY A 316 -0.74 23.08 -6.97
C GLY A 316 -0.47 22.54 -5.57
N ASP A 317 -0.45 23.42 -4.58
CA ASP A 317 0.02 23.11 -3.22
C ASP A 317 -0.97 22.27 -2.40
N GLY A 318 -0.45 21.63 -1.35
CA GLY A 318 -1.22 20.90 -0.34
C GLY A 318 -1.51 19.45 -0.70
N GLU A 319 -2.10 18.73 0.24
CA GLU A 319 -2.39 17.30 0.09
C GLU A 319 -3.37 17.05 -1.06
N LYS A 320 -3.12 15.98 -1.81
CA LYS A 320 -3.95 15.53 -2.94
C LYS A 320 -4.32 14.09 -2.76
N GLN A 321 -5.53 13.73 -3.16
CA GLN A 321 -5.99 12.34 -3.18
C GLN A 321 -6.53 12.00 -4.56
N PHE A 322 -6.15 10.84 -5.08
CA PHE A 322 -6.58 10.35 -6.38
C PHE A 322 -7.17 8.95 -6.21
N ASN A 323 -8.46 8.81 -6.54
CA ASN A 323 -9.22 7.56 -6.47
C ASN A 323 -9.21 6.87 -5.09
N GLN A 324 -8.87 7.59 -4.02
CA GLN A 324 -8.75 7.06 -2.66
C GLN A 324 -10.10 6.76 -2.03
N ASN A 325 -11.15 7.47 -2.43
CA ASN A 325 -12.48 7.42 -1.80
C ASN A 325 -13.49 6.57 -2.59
N ILE A 326 -13.05 5.84 -3.62
CA ILE A 326 -13.87 4.88 -4.35
C ILE A 326 -13.43 3.49 -3.95
N GLN A 327 -14.39 2.65 -3.57
CA GLN A 327 -14.18 1.23 -3.33
C GLN A 327 -14.94 0.42 -4.38
N TRP A 328 -14.35 -0.66 -4.88
CA TRP A 328 -15.05 -1.65 -5.68
C TRP A 328 -15.20 -2.99 -4.96
N SER A 329 -16.18 -3.77 -5.37
CA SER A 329 -16.47 -5.03 -4.70
C SER A 329 -15.53 -6.14 -5.17
N THR A 330 -14.95 -6.89 -4.22
CA THR A 330 -14.08 -8.05 -4.49
C THR A 330 -14.43 -9.22 -3.57
N ASP A 331 -14.04 -10.43 -3.94
CA ASP A 331 -14.21 -11.65 -3.12
C ASP A 331 -13.06 -11.88 -2.12
N ASP A 332 -12.13 -10.92 -1.98
CA ASP A 332 -10.91 -11.10 -1.20
C ASP A 332 -11.20 -11.12 0.31
N ASN A 333 -12.19 -10.35 0.75
CA ASN A 333 -12.66 -10.34 2.13
C ASN A 333 -14.10 -9.83 2.22
N ALA A 334 -14.75 -10.03 3.36
CA ALA A 334 -16.15 -9.67 3.58
C ALA A 334 -16.43 -8.15 3.50
N LEU A 335 -15.44 -7.29 3.79
CA LEU A 335 -15.61 -5.83 3.72
C LEU A 335 -15.61 -5.32 2.28
N ASN A 336 -14.81 -5.96 1.42
CA ASN A 336 -14.77 -5.68 0.00
C ASN A 336 -15.91 -6.39 -0.76
N ASN A 337 -16.52 -7.45 -0.23
CA ASN A 337 -17.60 -8.19 -0.90
C ASN A 337 -19.01 -7.61 -0.64
N PHE A 338 -19.19 -6.29 -0.74
CA PHE A 338 -20.45 -5.61 -0.43
C PHE A 338 -21.53 -5.71 -1.53
N ASP A 339 -21.17 -6.07 -2.76
CA ASP A 339 -22.10 -6.27 -3.89
C ASP A 339 -21.74 -7.54 -4.69
N GLY A 340 -21.05 -8.51 -4.10
CA GLY A 340 -20.61 -9.71 -4.83
C GLY A 340 -19.29 -9.50 -5.60
N PRO A 341 -18.68 -10.60 -6.08
CA PRO A 341 -17.46 -10.53 -6.88
C PRO A 341 -17.66 -9.81 -8.21
N ILE A 342 -16.55 -9.38 -8.81
CA ILE A 342 -16.49 -8.98 -10.22
C ILE A 342 -16.95 -10.16 -11.08
N VAL A 343 -17.86 -9.89 -12.01
CA VAL A 343 -18.21 -10.82 -13.07
C VAL A 343 -17.33 -10.49 -14.26
N ASP A 344 -16.58 -11.47 -14.75
CA ASP A 344 -15.74 -11.37 -15.94
C ASP A 344 -16.03 -12.60 -16.80
N SER A 345 -16.99 -12.44 -17.72
CA SER A 345 -17.53 -13.50 -18.57
C SER A 345 -17.49 -13.08 -20.03
N ALA A 346 -17.76 -14.00 -20.95
CA ALA A 346 -17.81 -13.66 -22.37
C ALA A 346 -18.95 -12.67 -22.69
N GLU A 347 -20.03 -12.73 -21.90
CA GLU A 347 -21.26 -11.97 -22.10
C GLU A 347 -21.26 -10.61 -21.39
N SER A 348 -20.63 -10.53 -20.23
CA SER A 348 -20.61 -9.31 -19.42
C SER A 348 -19.38 -9.17 -18.55
N TRP A 349 -19.06 -7.90 -18.27
CA TRP A 349 -18.20 -7.51 -17.16
C TRP A 349 -19.00 -6.66 -16.16
N GLU A 350 -19.00 -7.03 -14.89
CA GLU A 350 -19.78 -6.35 -13.85
C GLU A 350 -18.97 -6.10 -12.60
N VAL A 351 -19.17 -4.92 -11.99
CA VAL A 351 -18.51 -4.55 -10.74
C VAL A 351 -19.42 -3.70 -9.86
N GLY A 352 -19.45 -4.02 -8.57
CA GLY A 352 -20.07 -3.19 -7.54
C GLY A 352 -19.11 -2.09 -7.07
N LEU A 353 -19.61 -0.89 -6.83
CA LEU A 353 -18.84 0.32 -6.57
C LEU A 353 -19.53 1.16 -5.50
N ARG A 354 -18.80 1.79 -4.59
CA ARG A 354 -19.35 2.80 -3.66
C ARG A 354 -18.35 3.90 -3.37
N SER A 355 -18.89 5.07 -3.03
CA SER A 355 -18.09 6.25 -2.67
C SER A 355 -18.10 6.51 -1.17
N PHE A 356 -16.94 6.90 -0.62
CA PHE A 356 -16.77 7.37 0.76
C PHE A 356 -16.65 8.89 0.86
N GLY A 357 -16.51 9.59 -0.27
CA GLY A 357 -16.38 11.06 -0.35
C GLY A 357 -17.69 11.79 -0.64
N GLY A 358 -18.84 11.12 -0.56
CA GLY A 358 -20.11 11.59 -1.12
C GLY A 358 -20.34 11.12 -2.56
N ASP A 359 -21.52 11.35 -3.11
CA ASP A 359 -21.83 11.00 -4.50
C ASP A 359 -20.83 11.67 -5.47
N GLN A 360 -20.31 10.90 -6.44
CA GLN A 360 -19.34 11.40 -7.41
C GLN A 360 -19.55 10.81 -8.80
N THR A 361 -19.06 11.51 -9.82
CA THR A 361 -18.95 10.99 -11.19
C THR A 361 -17.52 10.57 -11.47
N VAL A 362 -17.34 9.52 -12.26
CA VAL A 362 -16.02 8.99 -12.61
C VAL A 362 -16.08 8.29 -13.96
N ASP A 363 -14.99 8.32 -14.70
CA ASP A 363 -14.84 7.51 -15.90
C ASP A 363 -14.25 6.14 -15.49
N ILE A 364 -14.92 5.06 -15.87
CA ILE A 364 -14.56 3.70 -15.44
C ILE A 364 -14.14 2.87 -16.63
N THR A 365 -12.95 2.28 -16.57
CA THR A 365 -12.41 1.40 -17.60
C THR A 365 -12.03 0.06 -16.99
N PRO A 366 -12.62 -1.07 -17.40
CA PRO A 366 -12.14 -2.39 -16.98
C PRO A 366 -10.71 -2.62 -17.48
N ARG A 367 -9.84 -3.13 -16.61
CA ARG A 367 -8.46 -3.52 -16.94
C ARG A 367 -8.24 -4.97 -16.57
N ARG A 368 -7.26 -5.62 -17.19
CA ARG A 368 -6.88 -7.02 -16.92
C ARG A 368 -8.06 -7.98 -17.06
N LEU A 369 -8.87 -7.77 -18.09
CA LEU A 369 -9.99 -8.65 -18.41
C LEU A 369 -9.48 -10.07 -18.68
N GLN A 370 -10.13 -11.05 -18.09
CA GLN A 370 -9.74 -12.46 -18.21
C GLN A 370 -10.56 -13.21 -19.27
N VAL A 371 -11.85 -12.87 -19.39
CA VAL A 371 -12.78 -13.55 -20.30
C VAL A 371 -13.53 -12.55 -21.18
N PHE A 372 -14.00 -11.45 -20.59
CA PHE A 372 -14.65 -10.38 -21.33
C PHE A 372 -13.64 -9.74 -22.30
N ASN A 373 -13.89 -9.79 -23.60
CA ASN A 373 -12.90 -9.34 -24.60
C ASN A 373 -13.53 -8.39 -25.63
N PRO A 374 -13.84 -7.14 -25.23
CA PRO A 374 -14.44 -6.16 -26.13
C PRO A 374 -13.43 -5.78 -27.23
N GLN A 375 -13.84 -5.92 -28.49
CA GLN A 375 -12.96 -5.62 -29.62
C GLN A 375 -12.91 -4.13 -29.94
N PRO A 376 -11.75 -3.57 -30.33
CA PRO A 376 -11.63 -2.19 -30.78
C PRO A 376 -12.67 -1.81 -31.85
N GLY A 377 -13.30 -0.66 -31.69
CA GLY A 377 -14.34 -0.14 -32.58
C GLY A 377 -15.73 -0.76 -32.39
N HIS A 378 -15.89 -1.81 -31.59
CA HIS A 378 -17.22 -2.35 -31.29
C HIS A 378 -17.98 -1.44 -30.33
N MET A 379 -19.29 -1.35 -30.54
CA MET A 379 -20.19 -0.72 -29.59
C MET A 379 -20.55 -1.73 -28.50
N ILE A 380 -20.49 -1.33 -27.23
CA ILE A 380 -20.95 -2.15 -26.10
C ILE A 380 -21.95 -1.36 -25.26
N GLY A 381 -22.95 -2.06 -24.74
CA GLY A 381 -23.98 -1.47 -23.87
C GLY A 381 -23.51 -1.45 -22.43
N TRP A 382 -23.91 -0.43 -21.67
CA TRP A 382 -23.65 -0.35 -20.23
C TRP A 382 -24.90 0.02 -19.44
N LYS A 383 -24.95 -0.43 -18.19
CA LYS A 383 -25.99 -0.09 -17.22
C LYS A 383 -25.37 0.27 -15.88
N ASN A 384 -25.95 1.26 -15.21
CA ASN A 384 -25.73 1.57 -13.81
C ASN A 384 -26.98 1.12 -13.04
N LYS A 385 -26.81 0.15 -12.14
CA LYS A 385 -27.85 -0.26 -11.21
C LYS A 385 -27.57 0.35 -9.84
N ASP A 386 -28.56 0.87 -9.16
CA ASP A 386 -28.43 1.25 -7.75
C ASP A 386 -28.38 0.02 -6.83
N ALA A 387 -28.20 0.25 -5.52
CA ALA A 387 -28.17 -0.81 -4.52
C ALA A 387 -29.45 -1.67 -4.42
N SER A 388 -30.58 -1.23 -4.99
CA SER A 388 -31.81 -2.03 -5.09
C SER A 388 -31.83 -2.94 -6.33
N GLY A 389 -30.86 -2.79 -7.23
CA GLY A 389 -30.81 -3.44 -8.53
C GLY A 389 -31.55 -2.69 -9.65
N THR A 390 -32.13 -1.53 -9.35
CA THR A 390 -32.86 -0.71 -10.32
C THR A 390 -31.89 -0.02 -11.27
N VAL A 391 -32.12 -0.10 -12.58
CA VAL A 391 -31.30 0.61 -13.57
C VAL A 391 -31.59 2.10 -13.49
N VAL A 392 -30.62 2.87 -13.01
CA VAL A 392 -30.71 4.33 -12.85
C VAL A 392 -30.06 5.11 -13.99
N ALA A 393 -29.19 4.48 -14.76
CA ALA A 393 -28.66 5.00 -16.01
C ALA A 393 -28.23 3.86 -16.95
N SER A 394 -28.19 4.13 -18.25
CA SER A 394 -27.66 3.21 -19.25
C SER A 394 -27.23 3.96 -20.50
N GLY A 395 -26.37 3.34 -21.29
CA GLY A 395 -25.97 3.90 -22.58
C GLY A 395 -25.16 2.90 -23.40
N ASN A 396 -24.53 3.40 -24.45
CA ASN A 396 -23.59 2.66 -25.26
C ASN A 396 -22.26 3.41 -25.30
N ILE A 397 -21.16 2.67 -25.39
CA ILE A 397 -19.82 3.21 -25.63
C ILE A 397 -19.17 2.48 -26.79
N VAL A 398 -18.20 3.11 -27.44
CA VAL A 398 -17.37 2.47 -28.45
C VAL A 398 -16.03 2.13 -27.81
N VAL A 399 -15.61 0.88 -27.93
CA VAL A 399 -14.30 0.42 -27.49
C VAL A 399 -13.24 1.14 -28.31
N ASP A 400 -12.27 1.77 -27.65
CA ASP A 400 -11.29 2.57 -28.35
C ASP A 400 -10.30 1.72 -29.18
N LYS A 401 -9.43 2.40 -29.94
CA LYS A 401 -8.41 1.74 -30.77
C LYS A 401 -7.38 0.90 -29.97
N TYR A 402 -7.33 1.06 -28.66
CA TYR A 402 -6.45 0.33 -27.75
C TYR A 402 -7.17 -0.83 -27.04
N GLY A 403 -8.43 -1.09 -27.36
CA GLY A 403 -9.24 -2.13 -26.71
C GLY A 403 -9.85 -1.71 -25.37
N LEU A 404 -9.83 -0.43 -25.03
CA LEU A 404 -10.33 0.06 -23.75
C LEU A 404 -11.81 0.47 -23.84
N ALA A 405 -12.61 -0.09 -22.94
CA ALA A 405 -14.04 0.18 -22.81
C ALA A 405 -14.31 1.14 -21.65
N THR A 406 -14.23 2.45 -21.91
CA THR A 406 -14.44 3.47 -20.87
C THR A 406 -15.88 3.96 -20.82
N VAL A 407 -16.54 3.79 -19.67
CA VAL A 407 -17.85 4.41 -19.40
C VAL A 407 -17.61 5.80 -18.82
N PRO A 408 -17.97 6.88 -19.54
CA PRO A 408 -17.74 8.24 -19.06
C PRO A 408 -18.80 8.66 -18.05
N GLN A 409 -18.39 9.48 -17.08
CA GLN A 409 -19.25 10.16 -16.11
C GLN A 409 -20.22 9.20 -15.39
N PHE A 410 -19.76 7.99 -15.09
CA PHE A 410 -20.51 7.02 -14.32
C PHE A 410 -20.73 7.55 -12.90
N ARG A 411 -22.00 7.65 -12.49
CA ARG A 411 -22.36 8.11 -11.14
C ARG A 411 -22.21 6.97 -10.13
N ILE A 412 -21.40 7.19 -9.10
CA ILE A 412 -21.25 6.33 -7.93
C ILE A 412 -21.82 7.06 -6.71
N THR A 413 -22.69 6.38 -5.98
CA THR A 413 -23.30 6.88 -4.74
C THR A 413 -22.63 6.29 -3.51
N THR A 414 -22.90 6.87 -2.34
CA THR A 414 -22.49 6.29 -1.05
C THR A 414 -23.20 4.98 -0.72
N GLY A 415 -24.44 4.81 -1.21
CA GLY A 415 -25.23 3.58 -1.05
C GLY A 415 -24.76 2.43 -1.95
N GLY A 416 -24.01 2.74 -3.00
CA GLY A 416 -23.44 1.79 -3.92
C GLY A 416 -24.19 1.67 -5.24
N ASN A 417 -23.45 1.29 -6.27
CA ASN A 417 -23.90 1.12 -7.64
C ASN A 417 -23.22 -0.10 -8.25
N ARG A 418 -23.89 -0.79 -9.17
CA ARG A 418 -23.31 -1.86 -9.98
C ARG A 418 -23.21 -1.42 -11.43
N LEU A 419 -21.99 -1.35 -11.94
CA LEU A 419 -21.73 -1.20 -13.37
C LEU A 419 -21.86 -2.57 -14.05
N VAL A 420 -22.61 -2.62 -15.15
CA VAL A 420 -22.73 -3.78 -16.01
C VAL A 420 -22.36 -3.37 -17.43
N LEU A 421 -21.30 -3.94 -17.98
CA LEU A 421 -20.95 -3.90 -19.40
C LEU A 421 -21.45 -5.17 -20.08
N LEU A 422 -22.08 -5.03 -21.23
CA LEU A 422 -22.63 -6.14 -22.00
C LEU A 422 -21.89 -6.25 -23.33
N ALA A 423 -21.41 -7.45 -23.66
CA ALA A 423 -20.92 -7.73 -24.99
C ALA A 423 -22.04 -7.40 -25.99
N SER A 424 -21.70 -6.68 -27.07
CA SER A 424 -22.63 -6.54 -28.18
C SER A 424 -22.96 -7.93 -28.70
N ARG A 425 -24.25 -8.30 -28.70
CA ARG A 425 -24.69 -9.29 -29.68
C ARG A 425 -24.33 -8.70 -31.05
N LEU A 426 -23.60 -9.47 -31.86
CA LEU A 426 -23.39 -9.17 -33.27
C LEU A 426 -24.70 -8.58 -33.82
N GLN A 427 -24.66 -7.35 -34.33
CA GLN A 427 -25.79 -6.81 -35.08
C GLN A 427 -26.09 -7.83 -36.18
N GLU A 428 -27.23 -8.52 -36.06
CA GLU A 428 -27.86 -9.14 -37.21
C GLU A 428 -28.01 -8.04 -38.26
N THR A 429 -27.49 -8.32 -39.44
CA THR A 429 -27.62 -7.50 -40.64
C THR A 429 -29.10 -7.16 -40.84
N ILE A 430 -29.42 -5.86 -40.81
CA ILE A 430 -30.74 -5.34 -41.13
C ILE A 430 -30.96 -5.52 -42.64
N ASP A 431 -31.80 -6.47 -43.01
CA ASP A 431 -32.52 -6.45 -44.29
C ASP A 431 -33.84 -5.64 -44.13
N PRO A 432 -34.33 -4.99 -45.20
CA PRO A 432 -35.38 -3.97 -45.14
C PRO A 432 -36.80 -4.57 -44.93
N PRO A 433 -37.81 -3.74 -44.58
CA PRO A 433 -39.07 -4.23 -44.04
C PRO A 433 -40.06 -4.66 -45.15
N GLU A 434 -40.52 -5.90 -45.07
CA GLU A 434 -41.84 -6.34 -45.55
C GLU A 434 -42.65 -6.69 -44.29
N GLY A 435 -43.82 -6.14 -44.02
CA GLY A 435 -45.00 -6.09 -44.88
C GLY A 435 -46.08 -6.96 -44.24
N ASP A 436 -47.06 -6.29 -43.62
CA ASP A 436 -48.34 -6.76 -43.04
C ASP A 436 -48.71 -8.25 -43.15
N LYS A 437 -49.17 -8.87 -42.04
CA LYS A 437 -50.45 -9.64 -41.98
C LYS A 437 -51.06 -9.70 -40.57
N GLU A 438 -52.39 -9.68 -40.60
CA GLU A 438 -53.41 -9.52 -39.57
C GLU A 438 -53.51 -10.61 -38.48
N GLU A 439 -53.86 -10.13 -37.28
CA GLU A 439 -55.03 -10.49 -36.45
C GLU A 439 -55.38 -11.97 -36.16
N ARG A 440 -55.36 -12.34 -34.86
CA ARG A 440 -56.50 -13.06 -34.25
C ARG A 440 -56.60 -12.88 -32.74
N VAL A 441 -57.80 -12.47 -32.33
CA VAL A 441 -58.33 -12.31 -30.96
C VAL A 441 -58.75 -13.68 -30.39
N SER A 442 -58.49 -13.91 -29.09
CA SER A 442 -59.41 -14.62 -28.18
C SER A 442 -59.12 -14.30 -26.71
N THR A 443 -60.19 -13.92 -26.01
CA THR A 443 -60.37 -13.43 -24.63
C THR A 443 -60.29 -14.52 -23.53
N PRO A 444 -60.33 -14.16 -22.23
CA PRO A 444 -59.80 -14.94 -21.10
C PRO A 444 -60.85 -15.71 -20.30
N GLU A 445 -60.40 -16.64 -19.45
CA GLU A 445 -61.21 -17.25 -18.38
C GLU A 445 -60.58 -17.05 -16.98
N GLU A 446 -61.44 -16.66 -16.04
CA GLU A 446 -61.22 -16.44 -14.61
C GLU A 446 -61.27 -17.72 -13.76
N SER A 447 -60.67 -17.65 -12.56
CA SER A 447 -61.15 -18.13 -11.24
C SER A 447 -59.97 -18.63 -10.39
N GLY A 448 -59.85 -18.41 -9.08
CA GLY A 448 -60.68 -17.73 -8.10
C GLY A 448 -59.91 -17.65 -6.77
N VAL A 449 -60.29 -16.67 -5.96
CA VAL A 449 -59.76 -16.32 -4.63
C VAL A 449 -60.23 -17.30 -3.55
N ARG A 450 -59.38 -17.61 -2.55
CA ARG A 450 -59.80 -17.83 -1.14
C ARG A 450 -58.74 -17.40 -0.12
N GLU A 451 -59.14 -16.48 0.74
CA GLU A 451 -58.52 -16.12 2.02
C GLU A 451 -58.69 -17.23 3.08
N ALA A 452 -57.77 -17.28 4.05
CA ALA A 452 -58.05 -17.86 5.36
C ALA A 452 -57.31 -17.09 6.48
N THR A 453 -58.14 -16.57 7.36
CA THR A 453 -58.01 -15.76 8.57
C THR A 453 -56.94 -16.12 9.62
N GLN A 454 -56.48 -15.04 10.25
CA GLN A 454 -55.78 -14.89 11.53
C GLN A 454 -56.60 -15.43 12.72
N ALA A 455 -55.95 -16.10 13.68
CA ALA A 455 -56.50 -16.33 15.01
C ALA A 455 -55.41 -16.10 16.08
N ALA A 456 -55.71 -15.21 17.02
CA ALA A 456 -54.90 -14.90 18.20
C ALA A 456 -55.15 -15.92 19.32
N ILE A 457 -54.09 -16.29 20.03
CA ILE A 457 -54.16 -16.97 21.34
C ILE A 457 -53.23 -16.25 22.32
N THR A 458 -53.77 -15.86 23.47
CA THR A 458 -53.09 -15.15 24.57
C THR A 458 -52.85 -16.07 25.78
N VAL A 459 -51.60 -16.04 26.29
CA VAL A 459 -51.15 -16.11 27.72
C VAL A 459 -51.14 -17.51 28.39
N PRO A 460 -50.02 -17.99 29.01
CA PRO A 460 -49.50 -17.42 30.27
C PRO A 460 -48.00 -17.07 30.37
N LYS A 461 -47.76 -16.08 31.22
CA LYS A 461 -46.48 -15.70 31.82
C LYS A 461 -45.95 -16.80 32.75
N ASP A 462 -44.63 -16.90 32.75
CA ASP A 462 -43.74 -17.44 33.78
C ASP A 462 -43.63 -18.97 33.88
N THR A 463 -42.56 -19.48 33.26
CA THR A 463 -41.83 -20.67 33.73
C THR A 463 -40.38 -20.51 33.30
N THR A 464 -39.52 -20.16 34.25
CA THR A 464 -38.07 -20.15 34.12
C THR A 464 -37.54 -21.58 34.02
N VAL A 465 -37.66 -22.18 32.83
CA VAL A 465 -36.83 -23.31 32.44
C VAL A 465 -35.49 -22.73 31.99
N ARG A 466 -34.40 -22.96 32.74
CA ARG A 466 -33.04 -22.69 32.24
C ARG A 466 -32.83 -23.58 31.01
N ARG A 467 -33.11 -23.04 29.82
CA ARG A 467 -32.75 -23.69 28.55
C ARG A 467 -31.23 -23.85 28.55
N ALA A 468 -30.76 -25.08 28.40
CA ALA A 468 -29.37 -25.34 28.09
C ALA A 468 -28.98 -24.55 26.84
N CYS A 469 -27.75 -24.01 26.83
CA CYS A 469 -27.28 -23.18 25.72
C CYS A 469 -27.40 -23.93 24.39
N ALA A 470 -27.79 -23.23 23.32
CA ALA A 470 -27.98 -23.82 22.00
C ALA A 470 -26.68 -24.46 21.43
N LEU A 471 -25.54 -24.00 21.93
CA LEU A 471 -24.19 -24.46 21.62
C LEU A 471 -23.41 -24.70 22.92
N ALA A 472 -22.40 -25.56 22.87
CA ALA A 472 -21.52 -25.75 24.04
C ALA A 472 -20.73 -24.46 24.29
N THR A 473 -20.70 -24.01 25.54
CA THR A 473 -20.01 -22.78 25.97
C THR A 473 -18.50 -22.95 25.99
N GLU A 474 -17.78 -21.82 26.06
CA GLU A 474 -16.32 -21.71 26.05
C GLU A 474 -15.67 -22.25 24.77
N LYS A 475 -16.40 -22.16 23.66
CA LYS A 475 -15.97 -22.63 22.35
C LYS A 475 -16.19 -21.58 21.28
N ALA A 476 -15.42 -21.71 20.21
CA ALA A 476 -15.52 -20.86 19.04
C ALA A 476 -16.42 -21.48 17.97
N TYR A 477 -17.33 -20.68 17.41
CA TYR A 477 -18.25 -21.09 16.36
C TYR A 477 -18.30 -20.07 15.24
N LYS A 478 -18.66 -20.52 14.05
CA LYS A 478 -19.01 -19.66 12.92
C LYS A 478 -20.31 -20.12 12.29
N HIS A 479 -21.01 -19.22 11.63
CA HIS A 479 -22.08 -19.66 10.72
C HIS A 479 -21.42 -20.26 9.46
N PRO A 480 -21.94 -21.36 8.86
CA PRO A 480 -21.32 -21.98 7.68
C PRO A 480 -21.07 -21.01 6.51
N HIS A 481 -21.95 -20.03 6.34
CA HIS A 481 -21.89 -19.00 5.30
C HIS A 481 -21.36 -17.63 5.77
N SER A 482 -20.80 -17.54 6.98
CA SER A 482 -20.18 -16.30 7.50
C SER A 482 -18.75 -16.56 7.95
N PRO A 483 -17.80 -15.65 7.65
CA PRO A 483 -16.45 -15.74 8.19
C PRO A 483 -16.36 -15.34 9.66
N ALA A 484 -17.36 -14.65 10.23
CA ALA A 484 -17.33 -14.20 11.61
C ALA A 484 -17.24 -15.37 12.59
N VAL A 485 -16.26 -15.30 13.50
CA VAL A 485 -16.03 -16.29 14.54
C VAL A 485 -16.46 -15.71 15.87
N TYR A 486 -17.32 -16.43 16.57
CA TYR A 486 -17.89 -16.05 17.84
C TYR A 486 -17.42 -16.98 18.95
N TYR A 487 -17.01 -16.40 20.07
CA TYR A 487 -16.89 -17.12 21.32
C TYR A 487 -18.26 -17.19 22.00
N VAL A 488 -18.70 -18.39 22.38
CA VAL A 488 -19.90 -18.56 23.20
C VAL A 488 -19.49 -18.59 24.67
N SER A 489 -19.81 -17.56 25.44
CA SER A 489 -19.45 -17.43 26.86
C SER A 489 -20.27 -18.35 27.77
N LYS A 490 -19.83 -18.51 29.03
CA LYS A 490 -20.48 -19.37 30.05
C LYS A 490 -21.94 -19.01 30.31
N ASP A 491 -22.31 -17.74 30.16
CA ASP A 491 -23.68 -17.23 30.31
C ASP A 491 -24.52 -17.41 29.03
N CYS A 492 -24.05 -18.19 28.05
CA CYS A 492 -24.71 -18.45 26.77
C CYS A 492 -24.96 -17.18 25.96
N LYS A 493 -23.98 -16.29 25.92
CA LYS A 493 -23.96 -15.16 24.99
C LYS A 493 -22.81 -15.32 24.02
N LYS A 494 -22.89 -14.66 22.86
CA LYS A 494 -21.83 -14.66 21.87
C LYS A 494 -21.09 -13.33 21.84
N ARG A 495 -19.77 -13.41 21.73
CA ARG A 495 -18.85 -12.28 21.56
C ARG A 495 -18.05 -12.52 20.29
N ALA A 496 -17.92 -11.51 19.43
CA ALA A 496 -17.14 -11.67 18.21
C ALA A 496 -15.64 -11.63 18.51
N PHE A 497 -14.88 -12.56 17.95
CA PHE A 497 -13.45 -12.34 17.73
C PHE A 497 -13.31 -11.35 16.62
N LEU A 498 -12.86 -10.15 16.98
CA LEU A 498 -12.68 -9.10 16.02
C LEU A 498 -11.49 -9.48 15.10
N ASN A 499 -10.29 -9.70 15.65
CA ASN A 499 -9.12 -10.09 14.85
C ASN A 499 -8.56 -11.47 15.21
N ARG A 500 -7.72 -11.94 14.30
CA ARG A 500 -6.97 -13.19 14.41
C ARG A 500 -6.11 -13.23 15.68
N ASP A 501 -5.41 -12.16 16.03
CA ASP A 501 -4.45 -12.18 17.12
C ASP A 501 -5.17 -12.37 18.46
N VAL A 502 -6.29 -11.67 18.66
CA VAL A 502 -7.20 -11.89 19.79
C VAL A 502 -7.69 -13.34 19.79
N PHE A 503 -8.14 -13.90 18.66
CA PHE A 503 -8.52 -15.33 18.61
C PHE A 503 -7.40 -16.25 19.11
N PHE A 504 -6.17 -16.02 18.66
CA PHE A 504 -5.01 -16.83 19.03
C PHE A 504 -4.58 -16.67 20.49
N THR A 505 -5.04 -15.62 21.18
CA THR A 505 -4.87 -15.49 22.62
C THR A 505 -5.83 -16.35 23.47
N TYR A 506 -6.84 -16.96 22.86
CA TYR A 506 -7.73 -17.95 23.50
C TYR A 506 -7.54 -19.36 22.94
N PHE A 507 -7.23 -19.49 21.65
CA PHE A 507 -7.19 -20.76 20.95
C PHE A 507 -5.94 -20.90 20.06
N ARG A 508 -5.22 -22.01 20.19
CA ARG A 508 -3.95 -22.23 19.47
C ARG A 508 -4.10 -22.56 17.97
N SER A 509 -5.33 -22.80 17.49
CA SER A 509 -5.59 -23.22 16.11
C SER A 509 -7.01 -22.90 15.69
N TRP A 510 -7.21 -22.56 14.42
CA TRP A 510 -8.54 -22.41 13.81
C TRP A 510 -9.35 -23.70 13.78
N ASN A 511 -8.71 -24.87 13.91
CA ASN A 511 -9.38 -26.18 13.89
C ASN A 511 -10.39 -26.36 15.04
N VAL A 512 -10.34 -25.50 16.06
CA VAL A 512 -11.33 -25.52 17.16
C VAL A 512 -12.63 -24.82 16.79
N VAL A 513 -12.67 -24.06 15.68
CA VAL A 513 -13.87 -23.34 15.25
C VAL A 513 -14.85 -24.31 14.60
N THR A 514 -16.04 -24.40 15.18
CA THR A 514 -17.11 -25.27 14.65
C THR A 514 -18.08 -24.45 13.79
N ALA A 515 -18.32 -24.88 12.55
CA ALA A 515 -19.37 -24.30 11.71
C ALA A 515 -20.75 -24.83 12.15
N ASP A 516 -21.62 -23.97 12.66
CA ASP A 516 -22.93 -24.34 13.18
C ASP A 516 -23.95 -23.21 12.99
N THR A 517 -25.07 -23.49 12.32
CA THR A 517 -26.11 -22.48 12.05
C THR A 517 -26.79 -21.97 13.32
N ARG A 518 -26.77 -22.75 14.41
CA ARG A 518 -27.38 -22.37 15.70
C ARG A 518 -26.69 -21.18 16.35
N ILE A 519 -25.51 -20.75 15.88
CA ILE A 519 -24.84 -19.55 16.40
C ILE A 519 -25.70 -18.28 16.27
N LEU A 520 -26.61 -18.24 15.29
CA LEU A 520 -27.56 -17.14 15.13
C LEU A 520 -28.59 -17.09 16.26
N SER A 521 -28.87 -18.21 16.92
CA SER A 521 -29.81 -18.30 18.04
C SER A 521 -29.20 -18.00 19.42
N VAL A 522 -27.87 -17.88 19.52
CA VAL A 522 -27.19 -17.46 20.75
C VAL A 522 -27.29 -15.92 20.86
N PRO A 523 -27.80 -15.37 21.98
CA PRO A 523 -27.88 -13.92 22.22
C PRO A 523 -26.52 -13.24 22.18
N ASP A 524 -26.46 -11.98 21.73
CA ASP A 524 -25.23 -11.19 21.79
C ASP A 524 -24.89 -10.80 23.23
N HIS A 525 -23.60 -10.77 23.54
CA HIS A 525 -23.09 -10.23 24.80
C HIS A 525 -23.08 -8.68 24.74
N GLU A 526 -23.32 -7.99 25.86
CA GLU A 526 -23.43 -6.53 25.93
C GLU A 526 -22.18 -5.81 25.41
N LEU A 527 -21.01 -6.37 25.69
CA LEU A 527 -19.71 -5.90 25.17
C LEU A 527 -19.55 -6.09 23.65
N GLY A 528 -20.23 -7.06 23.03
CA GLY A 528 -20.18 -7.34 21.59
C GLY A 528 -18.88 -7.99 21.08
N PHE A 529 -17.72 -7.76 21.73
CA PHE A 529 -16.41 -8.23 21.29
C PHE A 529 -15.63 -9.04 22.33
N MET A 530 -14.62 -9.78 21.85
CA MET A 530 -13.62 -10.46 22.66
C MET A 530 -12.41 -9.54 22.92
N PRO A 531 -12.02 -9.30 24.18
CA PRO A 531 -10.77 -8.59 24.51
C PRO A 531 -9.55 -9.50 24.28
N TRP A 532 -8.33 -8.95 24.32
CA TRP A 532 -7.10 -9.76 24.31
C TRP A 532 -7.13 -10.83 25.40
N GLY A 533 -6.95 -12.07 25.02
CA GLY A 533 -7.17 -13.24 25.85
C GLY A 533 -6.02 -13.63 26.78
N PRO A 534 -6.18 -14.71 27.55
CA PRO A 534 -5.28 -15.09 28.63
C PRO A 534 -3.82 -15.33 28.22
N THR A 535 -3.51 -15.56 26.95
CA THR A 535 -2.11 -15.73 26.50
C THR A 535 -1.52 -14.47 25.85
N TYR A 536 -2.23 -13.34 25.89
CA TYR A 536 -1.68 -12.06 25.47
C TYR A 536 -0.51 -11.68 26.37
N VAL A 537 0.60 -11.20 25.76
CA VAL A 537 1.79 -10.73 26.46
C VAL A 537 1.97 -9.24 26.16
N PRO A 538 1.47 -8.35 27.02
CA PRO A 538 1.63 -6.91 26.85
C PRO A 538 3.10 -6.48 26.77
N LYS A 539 3.41 -5.55 25.87
CA LYS A 539 4.75 -4.96 25.72
C LYS A 539 5.10 -4.02 26.88
N ASN A 540 6.35 -3.59 26.98
CA ASN A 540 6.73 -2.60 28.00
C ASN A 540 6.07 -1.24 27.69
N GLY A 541 5.55 -0.56 28.71
CA GLY A 541 4.83 0.71 28.58
C GLY A 541 3.39 0.60 28.10
N GLU A 542 2.85 -0.62 27.94
CA GLU A 542 1.49 -0.81 27.45
C GLU A 542 0.43 -0.42 28.49
N LEU A 543 -0.64 0.23 28.03
CA LEU A 543 -1.78 0.64 28.82
C LEU A 543 -2.90 -0.37 28.63
N MET A 544 -3.44 -0.92 29.71
CA MET A 544 -4.40 -2.02 29.67
C MET A 544 -5.48 -1.87 30.72
N LYS A 545 -6.68 -2.36 30.40
CA LYS A 545 -7.79 -2.46 31.34
C LYS A 545 -8.56 -3.76 31.14
N ILE A 546 -9.22 -4.21 32.19
CA ILE A 546 -10.22 -5.28 32.06
C ILE A 546 -11.51 -4.64 31.56
N VAL A 547 -12.21 -5.27 30.62
CA VAL A 547 -13.35 -4.64 29.92
C VAL A 547 -14.44 -4.13 30.88
N ASP A 548 -14.76 -4.91 31.92
CA ASP A 548 -15.77 -4.58 32.92
C ASP A 548 -15.20 -3.80 34.13
N ASP A 549 -13.93 -3.39 34.06
CA ASP A 549 -13.26 -2.58 35.09
C ASP A 549 -12.88 -1.20 34.51
N PRO A 550 -13.32 -0.09 35.11
CA PRO A 550 -12.95 1.24 34.64
C PRO A 550 -11.47 1.59 34.89
N ARG A 551 -10.75 0.83 35.74
CA ARG A 551 -9.36 1.13 36.09
C ARG A 551 -8.40 0.83 34.94
N VAL A 552 -7.51 1.79 34.66
CA VAL A 552 -6.47 1.68 33.64
C VAL A 552 -5.12 1.45 34.32
N PHE A 553 -4.36 0.50 33.80
CA PHE A 553 -3.05 0.15 34.31
C PHE A 553 -1.99 0.34 33.24
N VAL A 554 -0.79 0.74 33.63
CA VAL A 554 0.39 0.71 32.76
C VAL A 554 1.31 -0.43 33.18
N ARG A 555 1.84 -1.17 32.21
CA ARG A 555 2.86 -2.19 32.42
C ARG A 555 4.25 -1.57 32.39
N ALA A 556 4.97 -1.65 33.50
CA ALA A 556 6.33 -1.15 33.64
C ALA A 556 7.17 -2.12 34.48
N ASP A 557 8.39 -2.42 34.05
CA ASP A 557 9.32 -3.37 34.70
C ASP A 557 8.67 -4.70 35.14
N GLY A 558 7.82 -5.26 34.28
CA GLY A 558 7.15 -6.53 34.53
C GLY A 558 6.03 -6.47 35.58
N LYS A 559 5.61 -5.28 36.01
CA LYS A 559 4.51 -5.08 36.97
C LYS A 559 3.42 -4.16 36.41
N LEU A 560 2.26 -4.16 37.06
CA LEU A 560 1.13 -3.29 36.70
C LEU A 560 0.96 -2.17 37.72
N TYR A 561 0.85 -0.94 37.23
CA TYR A 561 0.61 0.25 38.04
C TYR A 561 -0.74 0.86 37.71
N TRP A 562 -1.60 1.08 38.70
CA TRP A 562 -2.92 1.66 38.51
C TRP A 562 -2.83 3.17 38.32
N ILE A 563 -3.28 3.69 37.17
CA ILE A 563 -3.39 5.14 36.94
C ILE A 563 -4.65 5.64 37.64
N THR A 564 -4.48 6.42 38.70
CA THR A 564 -5.56 6.71 39.66
C THR A 564 -6.55 7.78 39.21
N SER A 565 -6.21 8.58 38.20
CA SER A 565 -7.08 9.64 37.69
C SER A 565 -6.79 9.99 36.23
N GLU A 566 -7.76 10.63 35.58
CA GLU A 566 -7.59 11.24 34.26
C GLU A 566 -6.47 12.29 34.25
N ASP A 567 -6.35 13.11 35.30
CA ASP A 567 -5.25 14.06 35.44
C ASP A 567 -3.88 13.36 35.47
N ALA A 568 -3.78 12.21 36.14
CA ALA A 568 -2.56 11.41 36.13
C ALA A 568 -2.33 10.79 34.75
N PHE A 569 -3.37 10.35 34.06
CA PHE A 569 -3.27 9.78 32.72
C PHE A 569 -2.76 10.82 31.70
N VAL A 570 -3.47 11.94 31.57
CA VAL A 570 -3.17 13.02 30.62
C VAL A 570 -1.91 13.77 31.02
N GLY A 571 -1.74 14.10 32.31
CA GLY A 571 -0.58 14.83 32.81
C GLY A 571 0.73 14.04 32.69
N ARG A 572 0.67 12.71 32.60
CA ARG A 572 1.84 11.87 32.27
C ARG A 572 2.08 11.71 30.78
N GLY A 573 1.21 12.26 29.93
CA GLY A 573 1.33 12.27 28.48
C GLY A 573 0.86 10.98 27.80
N TYR A 574 0.07 10.16 28.49
CA TYR A 574 -0.60 9.01 27.87
C TYR A 574 -1.78 9.45 27.01
N GLN A 575 -2.13 8.63 26.01
CA GLN A 575 -3.25 8.88 25.12
C GLN A 575 -4.33 7.80 25.29
N TRP A 576 -5.60 8.21 25.30
CA TRP A 576 -6.72 7.29 25.57
C TRP A 576 -6.80 6.14 24.57
N GLY A 577 -6.44 6.40 23.29
CA GLY A 577 -6.36 5.37 22.25
C GLY A 577 -5.24 4.34 22.44
N TRP A 578 -4.36 4.52 23.44
CA TRP A 578 -3.30 3.55 23.74
C TRP A 578 -3.77 2.41 24.65
N ILE A 579 -4.96 2.53 25.24
CA ILE A 579 -5.51 1.54 26.17
C ILE A 579 -5.99 0.31 25.39
N VAL A 580 -5.53 -0.86 25.81
CA VAL A 580 -6.00 -2.15 25.29
C VAL A 580 -6.93 -2.84 26.29
N ASP A 581 -8.05 -3.37 25.78
CA ASP A 581 -8.97 -4.20 26.55
C ASP A 581 -8.45 -5.63 26.63
N VAL A 582 -8.31 -6.16 27.84
CA VAL A 582 -7.76 -7.50 28.12
C VAL A 582 -8.70 -8.36 28.98
N ASP A 583 -8.58 -9.67 28.84
CA ASP A 583 -9.20 -10.67 29.71
C ASP A 583 -8.56 -10.62 31.12
N PRO A 584 -9.34 -10.86 32.20
CA PRO A 584 -8.80 -10.92 33.56
C PRO A 584 -7.61 -11.88 33.73
N GLY A 585 -7.51 -12.93 32.90
CA GLY A 585 -6.38 -13.86 32.89
C GLY A 585 -5.04 -13.23 32.49
N VAL A 586 -5.04 -12.10 31.78
CA VAL A 586 -3.82 -11.33 31.49
C VAL A 586 -3.28 -10.67 32.76
N PHE A 587 -4.16 -10.06 33.56
CA PHE A 587 -3.78 -9.43 34.82
C PHE A 587 -3.21 -10.44 35.83
N ALA A 588 -3.73 -11.68 35.82
CA ALA A 588 -3.24 -12.75 36.69
C ALA A 588 -1.77 -13.14 36.45
N GLN A 589 -1.16 -12.70 35.34
CA GLN A 589 0.25 -12.95 35.01
C GLN A 589 1.22 -11.94 35.63
N TYR A 590 0.72 -10.84 36.20
CA TYR A 590 1.55 -9.72 36.66
C TYR A 590 1.22 -9.30 38.09
N ASP A 591 2.27 -8.99 38.85
CA ASP A 591 2.10 -8.42 40.18
C ASP A 591 1.63 -6.95 40.08
N SER A 592 0.71 -6.57 40.96
CA SER A 592 0.35 -5.17 41.17
C SER A 592 1.48 -4.45 41.91
N ALA A 593 1.93 -3.31 41.39
CA ALA A 593 2.96 -2.46 41.97
C ALA A 593 2.42 -1.18 42.63
N GLY A 594 1.09 -1.06 42.76
CA GLY A 594 0.43 0.05 43.42
C GLY A 594 -0.05 1.16 42.48
N GLU A 595 -0.26 2.34 43.05
CA GLU A 595 -0.84 3.50 42.38
C GLU A 595 0.21 4.31 41.61
N TYR A 596 -0.16 4.80 40.43
CA TYR A 596 0.59 5.76 39.64
C TYR A 596 -0.19 7.07 39.55
N THR A 597 0.32 8.07 40.26
CA THR A 597 -0.29 9.39 40.41
C THR A 597 0.48 10.43 39.60
N LEU A 598 -0.07 11.65 39.45
CA LEU A 598 0.61 12.75 38.76
C LEU A 598 1.82 13.30 39.55
N SER A 599 1.79 13.24 40.88
CA SER A 599 2.82 13.84 41.75
C SER A 599 4.04 12.94 42.02
N GLY A 600 3.98 11.66 41.67
CA GLY A 600 5.09 10.72 41.83
C GLY A 600 6.26 10.92 40.84
N PRO A 601 7.34 10.14 40.94
CA PRO A 601 8.34 10.06 39.89
C PRO A 601 7.75 9.42 38.62
N ARG A 602 8.37 9.64 37.45
CA ARG A 602 8.06 8.82 36.27
C ARG A 602 8.45 7.37 36.52
N LEU A 603 7.66 6.44 36.01
CA LEU A 603 7.94 5.02 36.17
C LEU A 603 9.21 4.64 35.40
N ASN A 604 10.03 3.79 36.02
CA ASN A 604 11.10 3.11 35.30
C ASN A 604 10.51 2.34 34.12
N GLY A 605 11.21 2.39 32.99
CA GLY A 605 10.74 1.85 31.73
C GLY A 605 9.80 2.77 30.94
N SER A 606 9.51 4.00 31.38
CA SER A 606 8.76 4.96 30.55
C SER A 606 9.58 5.35 29.32
N LEU A 607 8.97 5.31 28.12
CA LEU A 607 9.58 5.84 26.91
C LEU A 607 9.18 7.29 26.68
N VAL A 608 10.17 8.15 26.49
CA VAL A 608 9.97 9.58 26.38
C VAL A 608 10.79 10.19 25.24
N LYS A 609 10.33 11.32 24.72
CA LYS A 609 11.09 12.23 23.87
C LYS A 609 10.84 13.68 24.27
N TYR A 610 11.77 14.56 23.94
CA TYR A 610 11.57 16.00 24.12
C TYR A 610 10.88 16.59 22.89
N ALA A 611 10.01 17.57 23.09
CA ALA A 611 9.39 18.29 21.98
C ALA A 611 10.47 18.89 21.06
N GLY A 612 10.37 18.64 19.74
CA GLY A 612 11.35 19.10 18.75
C GLY A 612 12.66 18.31 18.71
N ASN A 613 12.84 17.26 19.53
CA ASN A 613 14.00 16.39 19.50
C ASN A 613 13.57 14.95 19.13
N PRO A 614 14.12 14.36 18.06
CA PRO A 614 13.77 13.01 17.65
C PRO A 614 14.34 11.90 18.55
N ALA A 615 15.31 12.21 19.41
CA ALA A 615 15.92 11.23 20.30
C ALA A 615 14.91 10.64 21.30
N VAL A 616 14.90 9.32 21.40
CA VAL A 616 14.01 8.56 22.28
C VAL A 616 14.80 8.05 23.47
N TYR A 617 14.24 8.19 24.66
CA TYR A 617 14.89 7.81 25.90
C TYR A 617 14.01 6.85 26.71
N LYS A 618 14.63 5.85 27.34
CA LYS A 618 14.03 5.08 28.43
C LYS A 618 14.33 5.80 29.75
N ILE A 619 13.32 6.03 30.57
CA ILE A 619 13.51 6.49 31.95
C ILE A 619 13.90 5.31 32.82
N GLU A 620 15.00 5.41 33.54
CA GLU A 620 15.49 4.38 34.46
C GLU A 620 16.26 5.04 35.61
N ASP A 621 15.84 4.75 36.85
CA ASP A 621 16.43 5.28 38.08
C ASP A 621 16.55 6.81 38.13
N GLY A 622 15.52 7.49 37.63
CA GLY A 622 15.47 8.96 37.55
C GLY A 622 16.34 9.58 36.46
N LYS A 623 16.97 8.76 35.60
CA LYS A 623 17.80 9.19 34.48
C LYS A 623 17.15 8.88 33.13
N LYS A 624 17.53 9.64 32.11
CA LYS A 624 17.19 9.34 30.71
C LYS A 624 18.32 8.56 30.05
N ARG A 625 18.01 7.37 29.54
CA ARG A 625 18.96 6.53 28.80
C ARG A 625 18.59 6.58 27.32
N HIS A 626 19.48 7.14 26.50
CA HIS A 626 19.24 7.29 25.06
C HIS A 626 19.18 5.93 24.38
N ILE A 627 18.11 5.64 23.66
CA ILE A 627 17.98 4.43 22.84
C ILE A 627 18.54 4.76 21.45
N LEU A 628 19.59 4.04 21.03
CA LEU A 628 20.40 4.44 19.88
C LEU A 628 19.73 4.17 18.52
N SER A 629 18.78 3.24 18.47
CA SER A 629 18.05 2.93 17.24
C SER A 629 16.61 2.45 17.48
N GLU A 630 15.81 2.48 16.42
CA GLU A 630 14.48 1.87 16.41
C GLU A 630 14.55 0.37 16.71
N GLN A 631 15.55 -0.32 16.17
CA GLN A 631 15.75 -1.75 16.44
C GLN A 631 16.08 -2.00 17.91
N ASP A 632 16.91 -1.16 18.55
CA ASP A 632 17.20 -1.31 19.98
C ASP A 632 15.93 -1.12 20.84
N LEU A 633 15.00 -0.26 20.41
CA LEU A 633 13.69 -0.11 21.07
C LEU A 633 12.83 -1.38 20.93
N LEU A 634 12.81 -1.99 19.74
CA LEU A 634 12.09 -3.23 19.48
C LEU A 634 12.71 -4.42 20.26
N ASP A 635 14.03 -4.50 20.32
CA ASP A 635 14.79 -5.52 21.07
C ASP A 635 14.53 -5.40 22.58
N LEU A 636 14.24 -4.18 23.07
CA LEU A 636 13.79 -3.91 24.44
C LEU A 636 12.28 -4.19 24.68
N ASN A 637 11.59 -4.77 23.68
CA ASN A 637 10.17 -5.13 23.69
C ASN A 637 9.23 -3.94 23.94
N TYR A 638 9.52 -2.81 23.32
CA TYR A 638 8.66 -1.62 23.32
C TYR A 638 7.91 -1.45 21.99
N ARG A 639 7.01 -0.45 21.96
CA ARG A 639 6.31 -0.02 20.75
C ARG A 639 6.65 1.43 20.41
N LEU A 640 6.84 1.71 19.12
CA LEU A 640 7.19 3.04 18.61
C LEU A 640 6.03 4.03 18.73
N ASP A 641 4.79 3.54 18.73
CA ASP A 641 3.58 4.34 18.91
C ASP A 641 3.23 4.60 20.38
N ARG A 642 4.14 4.28 21.33
CA ARG A 642 3.99 4.46 22.78
C ARG A 642 5.10 5.33 23.38
N ILE A 643 5.48 6.39 22.65
CA ILE A 643 6.51 7.34 23.09
C ILE A 643 5.86 8.62 23.62
N ILE A 644 6.05 8.91 24.90
CA ILE A 644 5.52 10.09 25.56
C ILE A 644 6.34 11.32 25.14
N THR A 645 5.68 12.39 24.71
CA THR A 645 6.37 13.68 24.52
C THR A 645 6.35 14.46 25.83
N LEU A 646 7.52 14.78 26.36
CA LEU A 646 7.66 15.52 27.62
C LEU A 646 7.20 16.98 27.45
N GLN A 647 6.51 17.49 28.48
CA GLN A 647 6.09 18.89 28.56
C GLN A 647 7.29 19.80 28.84
N SER A 648 7.19 21.07 28.44
CA SER A 648 8.25 22.06 28.67
C SER A 648 8.55 22.21 30.18
N GLY A 649 9.77 21.84 30.60
CA GLY A 649 10.24 21.94 31.99
C GLY A 649 10.58 20.62 32.68
N GLU A 650 10.13 19.47 32.16
CA GLU A 650 10.50 18.17 32.72
C GLU A 650 11.81 17.67 32.11
N THR A 651 12.87 17.53 32.93
CA THR A 651 14.20 17.11 32.47
C THR A 651 14.78 16.02 33.38
N PHE A 652 15.66 15.19 32.83
CA PHE A 652 16.30 14.08 33.53
C PHE A 652 17.80 14.14 33.27
N GLU A 653 18.61 13.69 34.24
CA GLU A 653 20.05 13.49 34.04
C GLU A 653 20.31 12.38 33.02
N ASP A 654 21.42 12.47 32.29
CA ASP A 654 21.82 11.43 31.34
C ASP A 654 22.30 10.17 32.08
N GLY A 655 21.77 9.01 31.67
CA GLY A 655 22.31 7.70 31.98
C GLY A 655 23.01 7.08 30.76
N ASP A 656 23.63 5.92 30.95
CA ASP A 656 24.30 5.21 29.87
C ASP A 656 23.34 4.90 28.72
N ALA A 657 23.79 5.05 27.48
CA ALA A 657 22.95 4.73 26.31
C ALA A 657 22.57 3.23 26.29
N LEU A 658 21.46 2.94 25.61
CA LEU A 658 20.92 1.60 25.38
C LEU A 658 21.02 1.28 23.89
N GLY A 659 21.79 0.25 23.55
CA GLY A 659 22.02 -0.20 22.18
C GLY A 659 23.51 -0.39 21.86
N THR A 660 23.80 -0.99 20.70
CA THR A 660 25.19 -1.26 20.28
C THR A 660 25.75 -0.05 19.51
N PRO A 661 26.85 0.58 19.96
CA PRO A 661 27.47 1.69 19.24
C PRO A 661 27.90 1.24 17.84
N GLY A 662 27.27 1.78 16.79
CA GLY A 662 27.60 1.48 15.39
C GLY A 662 26.48 0.86 14.56
N ARG A 663 25.37 0.43 15.18
CA ARG A 663 24.12 0.10 14.47
C ARG A 663 23.37 1.41 14.21
N ARG A 664 23.74 2.14 13.14
CA ARG A 664 23.18 3.48 12.88
C ARG A 664 21.70 3.38 12.47
N SER A 665 20.81 4.06 13.21
CA SER A 665 19.63 4.69 12.61
C SER A 665 20.05 5.77 11.61
N PRO A 666 19.22 6.12 10.60
CA PRO A 666 19.50 7.25 9.73
C PRO A 666 19.67 8.50 10.58
N VAL A 667 20.88 9.06 10.59
CA VAL A 667 21.16 10.31 11.29
C VAL A 667 20.53 11.43 10.48
N THR A 668 19.52 12.09 11.06
CA THR A 668 19.14 13.44 10.69
C THR A 668 20.32 14.36 11.01
N THR A 669 21.04 14.80 9.99
CA THR A 669 21.99 15.91 10.13
C THR A 669 21.22 17.16 10.57
N PRO A 670 21.65 17.88 11.61
CA PRO A 670 21.10 19.19 11.90
C PRO A 670 21.53 20.15 10.79
N THR A 671 20.56 20.74 10.11
CA THR A 671 20.74 21.85 9.18
C THR A 671 21.45 23.01 9.90
N PRO A 672 22.42 23.72 9.28
CA PRO A 672 22.98 24.93 9.85
C PRO A 672 21.86 25.96 10.03
N VAL A 673 21.77 26.56 11.22
CA VAL A 673 20.86 27.66 11.51
C VAL A 673 21.25 28.85 10.62
N VAL A 674 20.43 29.13 9.61
CA VAL A 674 20.42 30.43 8.92
C VAL A 674 19.67 31.40 9.83
N PRO A 675 20.29 32.49 10.33
CA PRO A 675 19.57 33.46 11.14
C PRO A 675 18.58 34.24 10.26
N SER A 676 17.33 34.33 10.74
CA SER A 676 16.26 35.10 10.11
C SER A 676 16.60 36.59 9.94
N PRO A 677 15.97 37.29 8.98
CA PRO A 677 16.34 38.65 8.61
C PRO A 677 15.91 39.66 9.68
N VAL A 678 16.83 40.54 10.07
CA VAL A 678 16.56 41.73 10.87
C VAL A 678 15.99 42.81 9.95
N THR A 679 14.80 43.32 10.28
CA THR A 679 14.20 44.51 9.65
C THR A 679 15.11 45.74 9.80
N PRO A 680 15.34 46.55 8.74
CA PRO A 680 16.23 47.70 8.80
C PRO A 680 15.53 48.95 9.38
N PRO A 681 16.24 49.84 10.11
CA PRO A 681 15.80 51.19 10.36
C PRO A 681 16.18 52.14 9.21
N GLU A 682 15.41 53.23 9.15
CA GLU A 682 15.39 54.30 8.15
C GLU A 682 16.70 55.12 8.03
N ASN A 683 16.97 55.55 6.79
CA ASN A 683 17.63 56.79 6.32
C ASN A 683 18.95 57.29 6.96
N THR A 684 20.04 57.27 6.18
CA THR A 684 20.88 58.45 5.83
C THR A 684 21.96 58.09 4.77
N PRO A 685 22.49 59.05 3.98
CA PRO A 685 22.96 58.84 2.61
C PRO A 685 24.43 58.41 2.47
N VAL A 686 24.71 57.67 1.40
CA VAL A 686 26.04 57.22 0.95
C VAL A 686 26.62 58.20 -0.10
N PRO A 687 27.92 58.55 -0.07
CA PRO A 687 28.59 59.24 -1.17
C PRO A 687 29.13 58.26 -2.23
N ASP A 688 29.06 58.71 -3.48
CA ASP A 688 29.51 58.07 -4.74
C ASP A 688 30.89 57.41 -4.68
N VAL A 689 30.99 56.19 -5.24
CA VAL A 689 32.17 55.70 -5.96
C VAL A 689 31.74 54.81 -7.14
N THR A 690 32.35 55.10 -8.29
CA THR A 690 32.10 54.65 -9.66
C THR A 690 32.39 53.16 -9.97
N ILE A 691 31.64 52.63 -10.93
CA ILE A 691 31.76 51.28 -11.53
C ILE A 691 32.52 51.38 -12.88
N PRO A 692 33.45 50.47 -13.22
CA PRO A 692 33.92 50.29 -14.59
C PRO A 692 33.15 49.18 -15.33
N GLU A 693 32.87 49.44 -16.62
CA GLU A 693 32.08 48.64 -17.57
C GLU A 693 32.72 47.30 -17.98
N GLU A 694 31.86 46.33 -18.31
CA GLU A 694 32.18 45.06 -18.99
C GLU A 694 32.51 45.25 -20.49
N PRO A 695 33.35 44.39 -21.10
CA PRO A 695 33.58 44.43 -22.54
C PRO A 695 32.62 43.49 -23.31
N GLU A 696 32.10 44.03 -24.41
CA GLU A 696 31.24 43.37 -25.41
C GLU A 696 31.94 42.27 -26.22
N ILE A 697 31.16 41.27 -26.64
CA ILE A 697 31.53 40.19 -27.57
C ILE A 697 31.15 40.62 -29.01
N PRO A 698 32.04 40.56 -30.01
CA PRO A 698 31.67 40.85 -31.39
C PRO A 698 31.24 39.59 -32.17
N VAL A 699 30.17 39.76 -32.95
CA VAL A 699 29.66 38.85 -33.98
C VAL A 699 30.27 39.22 -35.34
N ASN A 700 30.84 38.25 -36.07
CA ASN A 700 30.66 38.03 -37.52
C ASN A 700 31.65 37.01 -38.11
N GLY A 701 31.18 36.23 -39.09
CA GLY A 701 32.06 35.66 -40.13
C GLY A 701 31.71 34.26 -40.62
N SER A 702 31.03 34.20 -41.76
CA SER A 702 30.62 33.01 -42.51
C SER A 702 31.66 32.53 -43.55
N VAL A 703 31.63 31.21 -43.88
CA VAL A 703 32.17 30.47 -45.06
C VAL A 703 33.72 30.33 -45.08
N VAL A 704 34.38 29.20 -45.37
CA VAL A 704 34.39 28.33 -46.57
C VAL A 704 34.99 26.94 -46.27
N MET A 705 34.50 25.91 -46.98
CA MET A 705 35.10 24.57 -47.11
C MET A 705 36.54 24.62 -47.65
N ASN A 706 37.38 23.65 -47.26
CA ASN A 706 38.15 22.89 -48.25
C ASN A 706 38.66 21.55 -47.71
N VAL A 707 38.67 20.61 -48.64
CA VAL A 707 39.07 19.21 -48.56
C VAL A 707 40.58 19.08 -48.68
N SER A 708 41.19 18.21 -47.85
CA SER A 708 42.29 17.30 -48.21
C SER A 708 42.48 16.26 -47.12
#